data_AF-A0A673WM01-F1
#
_entry.id   AF-A0A673WM01-F1
#
_cell.length_a   1.000
_cell.length_b   1.000
_cell.length_c   1.000
_cell.angle_alpha   90.00
_cell.angle_beta   90.00
_cell.angle_gamma   90.00
#
_symmetry.space_group_name_H-M   'P 1'
#
loop_
_entity.id
_entity.type
_entity.pdbx_description
1 polymer ?
#
loop_
_entity_poly.entity_id
_entity_poly.type
_entity_poly.pdbx_seq_one_letter_code
_entity_poly.pdbx_strand_id
1 'polypeptide(L)'
;MEQFRGAGDKATLVKITVLRGNNLRGNKAESILNYVRAEFNGIVLGDSQKLDAAVDQGVDYNFTCSFECSDAAHTLDDMAHKPVILTVIEVLPKEKKQKEEKTAVIGQAIVDLLPLLHGQVSFSSTVLLHPTPGSPAEAPSLDVTVCVPEPLLSGVQLSDSNLLKVTVETAYSVPEVWNPVSGSGPPSSYVAALQVPLTAEKEQVLMFSNGLLKVGGESEPMGRPRKWPLGPLLAPGAQFIPGVSMEGEPIEMEDGDLTSIEDRDFRKEAETNKKRVSWDTERRCFLDVDGGEDETQLSFHGVAYVDMAPLLYPGARRVRGAYQLYPFYDSDLLVKVKVASTTAIQGFFRIWCSWGLPSGSGLMHCISVLRTYIIIEIALEKSLVPKRSPEELAKSPSFLAALLPSLLPYFLPSILLYQAVQEYQAQIASVAGQVLEQYQQLFGPAFLPGEKPLDPTSQEQRKTKLLGELNYSGKYFAFKEQIKYSVVRIVREKMLRTEAFSDPEQLQAFLSQLYVFLVDEMHVALNKTLSVDAQETQPRPLVDGAQLIHFAKEAQLNGDYQLAAQYYQEQLTRDRSDPAHWFDYGVLYMLTTDYQKAEECFHYAVSMEQTHLPSLLMCGILAEMGGRFEEAETFFEGATCVDPANVVAWTLFGLFYEGQENSIQTEMAFLEATKQQRVALVVTPPCRVETSDPDVWALFGHIHHLTGEFGKAQECYERTLDFVTDATDTHPVYLRLGSIYLQEGEFQRAKTTYLRACKSSPSCLTWLGLGIACYRLGELTEAEDALTEANILNNGNAEVWGYLSLVCLQTGRRLEAEQSYKYALKLNLQKEAVLREIKALQDHVGFGNPCF
;
A
#
# COMPACT_ATOMS: atom_id res chain seq x y z
N MET A 1 -34.87 41.26 -22.10
CA MET A 1 -35.29 42.44 -21.33
C MET A 1 -36.17 41.98 -20.19
N GLU A 2 -35.57 41.76 -19.02
CA GLU A 2 -36.20 42.02 -17.71
C GLU A 2 -35.08 42.00 -16.66
N GLN A 3 -34.65 43.22 -16.32
CA GLN A 3 -34.00 43.64 -15.08
C GLN A 3 -32.69 42.98 -14.63
N PHE A 4 -31.61 43.21 -15.40
CA PHE A 4 -30.32 43.58 -14.79
C PHE A 4 -30.49 44.95 -14.11
N ARG A 5 -30.88 44.97 -12.84
CA ARG A 5 -30.63 46.10 -11.94
C ARG A 5 -29.39 45.76 -11.14
N GLY A 6 -28.38 46.62 -11.23
CA GLY A 6 -27.09 46.45 -10.57
C GLY A 6 -27.23 46.10 -9.11
N ALA A 7 -26.58 45.01 -8.71
CA ALA A 7 -26.16 44.80 -7.33
C ALA A 7 -25.15 45.91 -7.03
N GLY A 8 -25.60 47.00 -6.41
CA GLY A 8 -24.69 47.83 -5.66
C GLY A 8 -24.15 46.98 -4.52
N ASP A 9 -22.84 47.02 -4.29
CA ASP A 9 -22.15 46.40 -3.15
C ASP A 9 -22.99 46.56 -1.89
N LYS A 10 -23.66 45.48 -1.48
CA LYS A 10 -24.36 45.45 -0.20
C LYS A 10 -23.30 45.16 0.85
N ALA A 11 -22.82 46.19 1.52
CA ALA A 11 -21.99 46.00 2.69
C ALA A 11 -22.79 45.26 3.77
N THR A 12 -22.33 44.07 4.14
CA THR A 12 -22.92 43.24 5.20
C THR A 12 -22.38 43.70 6.54
N LEU A 13 -23.28 43.94 7.50
CA LEU A 13 -22.90 44.44 8.82
C LEU A 13 -22.52 43.28 9.76
N VAL A 14 -21.25 43.21 10.16
CA VAL A 14 -20.77 42.27 11.18
C VAL A 14 -20.99 42.87 12.56
N LYS A 15 -21.80 42.23 13.40
CA LYS A 15 -22.10 42.68 14.76
C LYS A 15 -21.32 41.85 15.78
N ILE A 16 -20.62 42.53 16.67
CA ILE A 16 -19.85 41.94 17.77
C ILE A 16 -20.47 42.40 19.08
N THR A 17 -20.90 41.45 19.89
CA THR A 17 -21.55 41.69 21.19
C THR A 17 -20.68 41.11 22.30
N VAL A 18 -20.16 41.97 23.17
CA VAL A 18 -19.49 41.56 24.41
C VAL A 18 -20.55 41.47 25.50
N LEU A 19 -20.89 40.25 25.90
CA LEU A 19 -21.96 39.97 26.85
C LEU A 19 -21.49 40.21 28.28
N ARG A 20 -20.45 39.49 28.70
CA ARG A 20 -20.03 39.43 30.09
C ARG A 20 -18.51 39.30 30.23
N GLY A 21 -17.93 40.00 31.20
CA GLY A 21 -16.56 39.78 31.66
C GLY A 21 -16.51 38.99 32.96
N ASN A 22 -15.68 37.96 33.02
CA ASN A 22 -15.55 37.06 34.16
C ASN A 22 -14.16 37.20 34.80
N ASN A 23 -14.11 37.14 36.14
CA ASN A 23 -12.89 37.20 36.95
C ASN A 23 -12.00 38.44 36.71
N LEU A 24 -12.60 39.60 36.44
CA LEU A 24 -11.85 40.84 36.20
C LEU A 24 -11.30 41.41 37.52
N ARG A 25 -9.97 41.61 37.60
CA ARG A 25 -9.30 42.22 38.76
C ARG A 25 -8.53 43.48 38.37
N GLY A 26 -8.59 44.52 39.20
CA GLY A 26 -7.93 45.80 39.02
C GLY A 26 -6.73 45.95 39.95
N ASN A 27 -5.91 46.97 39.72
CA ASN A 27 -4.60 47.05 40.36
C ASN A 27 -4.63 47.37 41.87
N LYS A 28 -5.69 47.99 42.42
CA LYS A 28 -5.74 48.45 43.83
C LYS A 28 -7.13 48.61 44.51
N ALA A 29 -8.20 47.88 44.18
CA ALA A 29 -9.51 48.11 44.83
C ALA A 29 -10.44 46.87 44.97
N GLU A 30 -11.35 46.94 45.95
CA GLU A 30 -12.46 45.98 46.18
C GLU A 30 -13.55 46.05 45.08
N SER A 31 -13.61 47.15 44.33
CA SER A 31 -14.43 47.33 43.13
C SER A 31 -13.66 48.03 42.00
N ILE A 32 -13.98 47.72 40.75
CA ILE A 32 -13.21 48.15 39.57
C ILE A 32 -14.17 48.83 38.59
N LEU A 33 -13.93 50.11 38.31
CA LEU A 33 -14.60 50.83 37.23
C LEU A 33 -13.89 50.54 35.91
N ASN A 34 -14.53 49.79 35.02
CA ASN A 34 -13.93 49.35 33.77
C ASN A 34 -14.89 49.47 32.57
N TYR A 35 -14.32 49.43 31.37
CA TYR A 35 -15.06 49.37 30.10
C TYR A 35 -14.26 48.55 29.07
N VAL A 36 -14.95 48.06 28.04
CA VAL A 36 -14.37 47.31 26.93
C VAL A 36 -14.29 48.21 25.70
N ARG A 37 -13.13 48.23 25.06
CA ARG A 37 -12.91 48.83 23.75
C ARG A 37 -12.77 47.72 22.71
N ALA A 38 -13.53 47.81 21.62
CA ALA A 38 -13.40 46.90 20.49
C ALA A 38 -12.68 47.59 19.32
N GLU A 39 -11.70 46.90 18.73
CA GLU A 39 -10.91 47.39 17.60
C GLU A 39 -10.80 46.30 16.52
N PHE A 40 -10.87 46.71 15.26
CA PHE A 40 -10.65 45.82 14.11
C PHE A 40 -9.86 46.57 13.03
N ASN A 41 -8.84 45.93 12.48
CA ASN A 41 -7.98 46.50 11.44
C ASN A 41 -7.38 47.88 11.79
N GLY A 42 -7.02 48.10 13.06
CA GLY A 42 -6.49 49.38 13.56
C GLY A 42 -7.53 50.49 13.76
N ILE A 43 -8.82 50.21 13.52
CA ILE A 43 -9.93 51.13 13.70
C ILE A 43 -10.68 50.78 14.98
N VAL A 44 -10.90 51.77 15.84
CA VAL A 44 -11.73 51.62 17.05
C VAL A 44 -13.21 51.56 16.63
N LEU A 45 -13.86 50.43 16.89
CA LEU A 45 -15.28 50.19 16.59
C LEU A 45 -16.20 50.86 17.62
N GLY A 46 -15.75 50.94 18.88
CA GLY A 46 -16.47 51.64 19.95
C GLY A 46 -16.02 51.23 21.36
N ASP A 47 -16.53 51.98 22.34
CA ASP A 47 -16.30 51.77 23.77
C ASP A 47 -17.62 51.43 24.47
N SER A 48 -17.60 50.47 25.41
CA SER A 48 -18.74 50.15 26.27
C SER A 48 -19.01 51.26 27.29
N GLN A 49 -20.16 51.19 27.96
CA GLN A 49 -20.39 51.99 29.16
C GLN A 49 -19.37 51.62 30.24
N LYS A 50 -18.96 52.62 31.03
CA LYS A 50 -18.10 52.43 32.21
C LYS A 50 -18.96 51.82 33.33
N LEU A 51 -18.64 50.59 33.73
CA LEU A 51 -19.39 49.84 34.73
C LEU A 51 -18.52 49.58 35.95
N ASP A 52 -19.12 49.69 37.14
CA ASP A 52 -18.47 49.36 38.41
C ASP A 52 -18.79 47.90 38.75
N ALA A 53 -17.78 47.14 39.14
CA ALA A 53 -17.90 45.71 39.40
C ALA A 53 -17.14 45.32 40.67
N ALA A 54 -17.81 44.58 41.55
CA ALA A 54 -17.15 43.91 42.66
C ALA A 54 -16.29 42.74 42.13
N VAL A 55 -15.11 42.53 42.71
CA VAL A 55 -14.11 41.53 42.26
C VAL A 55 -14.66 40.10 42.10
N ASP A 56 -15.71 39.74 42.85
CA ASP A 56 -16.29 38.40 42.88
C ASP A 56 -17.55 38.25 41.98
N GLN A 57 -17.99 39.30 41.29
CA GLN A 57 -19.15 39.27 40.38
C GLN A 57 -18.71 39.59 38.95
N GLY A 58 -19.21 38.80 37.98
CA GLY A 58 -19.00 39.08 36.55
C GLY A 58 -19.67 40.38 36.12
N VAL A 59 -19.13 41.02 35.09
CA VAL A 59 -19.58 42.33 34.57
C VAL A 59 -20.37 42.13 33.30
N ASP A 60 -21.69 42.35 33.34
CA ASP A 60 -22.54 42.24 32.16
C ASP A 60 -22.48 43.54 31.33
N TYR A 61 -21.58 43.58 30.35
CA TYR A 61 -21.40 44.75 29.48
C TYR A 61 -22.57 44.93 28.50
N ASN A 62 -23.07 43.84 27.92
CA ASN A 62 -24.05 43.85 26.81
C ASN A 62 -23.73 44.89 25.72
N PHE A 63 -22.43 45.07 25.43
CA PHE A 63 -21.93 46.09 24.53
C PHE A 63 -21.90 45.54 23.11
N THR A 64 -22.61 46.19 22.18
CA THR A 64 -22.63 45.82 20.76
C THR A 64 -21.90 46.88 19.95
N CYS A 65 -20.97 46.44 19.10
CA CYS A 65 -20.35 47.24 18.06
C CYS A 65 -20.45 46.53 16.72
N SER A 66 -20.18 47.24 15.63
CA SER A 66 -20.26 46.66 14.30
C SER A 66 -19.34 47.35 13.32
N PHE A 67 -18.92 46.61 12.29
CA PHE A 67 -18.22 47.16 11.13
C PHE A 67 -18.86 46.62 9.84
N GLU A 68 -18.66 47.35 8.76
CA GLU A 68 -19.16 46.99 7.43
C GLU A 68 -18.14 46.09 6.72
N CYS A 69 -18.61 44.94 6.23
CA CYS A 69 -17.87 44.02 5.38
C CYS A 69 -18.45 44.12 3.97
N SER A 70 -17.67 44.64 3.02
CA SER A 70 -18.00 44.54 1.59
C SER A 70 -17.54 43.18 1.05
N ASP A 71 -18.16 42.73 -0.04
CA ASP A 71 -17.79 41.49 -0.75
C ASP A 71 -16.45 41.60 -1.51
N ALA A 72 -15.71 42.71 -1.33
CA ALA A 72 -14.44 42.91 -2.00
C ALA A 72 -13.34 42.01 -1.42
N ALA A 73 -12.46 41.46 -2.27
CA ALA A 73 -11.43 40.50 -1.86
C ALA A 73 -10.53 40.99 -0.69
N HIS A 74 -10.29 42.31 -0.59
CA HIS A 74 -9.44 42.90 0.46
C HIS A 74 -10.07 42.85 1.87
N THR A 75 -11.40 43.01 1.99
CA THR A 75 -12.10 42.94 3.28
C THR A 75 -12.23 41.51 3.78
N LEU A 76 -12.42 40.54 2.87
CA LEU A 76 -12.41 39.12 3.21
C LEU A 76 -11.01 38.63 3.63
N ASP A 77 -9.95 39.09 2.94
CA ASP A 77 -8.57 38.80 3.35
C ASP A 77 -8.28 39.36 4.75
N ASP A 78 -8.63 40.62 5.00
CA ASP A 78 -8.48 41.26 6.32
C ASP A 78 -9.22 40.48 7.42
N MET A 79 -10.44 40.01 7.17
CA MET A 79 -11.20 39.19 8.11
C MET A 79 -10.57 37.80 8.35
N ALA A 80 -9.88 37.24 7.36
CA ALA A 80 -9.24 35.94 7.48
C ALA A 80 -8.01 35.98 8.40
N HIS A 81 -7.16 37.00 8.28
CA HIS A 81 -5.86 37.05 8.99
C HIS A 81 -5.74 38.10 10.10
N LYS A 82 -6.70 39.02 10.27
CA LYS A 82 -6.72 40.00 11.37
C LYS A 82 -7.89 39.70 12.30
N PRO A 83 -7.64 39.44 13.58
CA PRO A 83 -8.72 39.22 14.52
C PRO A 83 -9.27 40.55 15.09
N VAL A 84 -10.43 40.47 15.74
CA VAL A 84 -10.96 41.59 16.53
C VAL A 84 -10.26 41.62 17.88
N ILE A 85 -9.80 42.80 18.27
CA ILE A 85 -9.10 43.04 19.53
C ILE A 85 -10.08 43.67 20.52
N LEU A 86 -10.28 43.01 21.66
CA LEU A 86 -11.08 43.52 22.77
C LEU A 86 -10.15 43.90 23.92
N THR A 87 -10.08 45.19 24.24
CA THR A 87 -9.23 45.71 25.32
C THR A 87 -10.10 46.09 26.52
N VAL A 88 -9.82 45.49 27.68
CA VAL A 88 -10.49 45.86 28.94
C VAL A 88 -9.66 46.93 29.64
N ILE A 89 -10.27 48.07 29.94
CA ILE A 89 -9.58 49.26 30.46
C ILE A 89 -10.19 49.64 31.81
N GLU A 90 -9.35 49.74 32.83
CA GLU A 90 -9.66 50.27 34.17
C GLU A 90 -9.55 51.81 34.17
N VAL A 91 -10.53 52.48 34.78
CA VAL A 91 -10.51 53.92 35.03
C VAL A 91 -10.05 54.16 36.47
N LEU A 92 -8.88 54.75 36.65
CA LEU A 92 -8.32 55.00 37.99
C LEU A 92 -8.95 56.24 38.65
N PRO A 93 -9.06 56.26 40.00
CA PRO A 93 -9.61 57.40 40.72
C PRO A 93 -8.83 58.70 40.46
N LYS A 94 -9.53 59.82 40.25
CA LYS A 94 -8.92 61.14 40.04
C LYS A 94 -8.21 61.63 41.32
N GLU A 95 -6.90 61.86 41.25
CA GLU A 95 -6.17 62.59 42.30
C GLU A 95 -6.47 64.10 42.19
N LYS A 96 -6.52 64.81 43.35
CA LYS A 96 -7.01 66.20 43.51
C LYS A 96 -6.33 67.30 42.66
N LYS A 97 -5.44 66.98 41.71
CA LYS A 97 -4.72 67.93 40.84
C LYS A 97 -4.71 67.59 39.33
N GLN A 98 -5.35 66.51 38.88
CA GLN A 98 -5.33 66.13 37.46
C GLN A 98 -6.63 66.50 36.72
N LYS A 99 -6.48 67.00 35.48
CA LYS A 99 -7.58 67.43 34.59
C LYS A 99 -8.10 66.29 33.71
N GLU A 100 -7.32 65.22 33.54
CA GLU A 100 -7.62 64.05 32.70
C GLU A 100 -7.77 62.78 33.53
N GLU A 101 -8.62 61.86 33.06
CA GLU A 101 -8.83 60.54 33.66
C GLU A 101 -7.66 59.63 33.35
N LYS A 102 -7.00 59.11 34.38
CA LYS A 102 -5.92 58.15 34.20
C LYS A 102 -6.53 56.76 34.00
N THR A 103 -6.23 56.12 32.88
CA THR A 103 -6.68 54.77 32.57
C THR A 103 -5.52 53.77 32.63
N ALA A 104 -5.82 52.51 32.94
CA ALA A 104 -4.87 51.40 32.89
C ALA A 104 -5.48 50.24 32.10
N VAL A 105 -4.70 49.60 31.22
CA VAL A 105 -5.16 48.40 30.50
C VAL A 105 -5.08 47.21 31.46
N ILE A 106 -6.18 46.47 31.61
CA ILE A 106 -6.24 45.24 32.41
C ILE A 106 -5.71 44.09 31.55
N GLY A 107 -6.19 43.98 30.31
CA GLY A 107 -5.76 42.97 29.38
C GLY A 107 -6.43 43.10 28.01
N GLN A 108 -6.01 42.22 27.10
CA GLN A 108 -6.53 42.14 25.73
C GLN A 108 -6.99 40.71 25.43
N ALA A 109 -8.15 40.60 24.80
CA ALA A 109 -8.70 39.35 24.29
C ALA A 109 -8.85 39.45 22.77
N ILE A 110 -8.85 38.30 22.10
CA ILE A 110 -8.88 38.21 20.65
C ILE A 110 -10.07 37.35 20.22
N VAL A 111 -10.77 37.80 19.19
CA VAL A 111 -11.87 37.06 18.56
C VAL A 111 -11.51 36.77 17.10
N ASP A 112 -11.41 35.49 16.75
CA ASP A 112 -11.18 35.02 15.39
C ASP A 112 -12.49 35.04 14.60
N LEU A 113 -12.48 35.69 13.43
CA LEU A 113 -13.65 35.83 12.56
C LEU A 113 -13.78 34.73 11.52
N LEU A 114 -12.81 33.79 11.47
CA LEU A 114 -12.79 32.66 10.55
C LEU A 114 -14.12 31.86 10.50
N PRO A 115 -14.86 31.62 11.61
CA PRO A 115 -16.12 30.89 11.55
C PRO A 115 -17.17 31.51 10.61
N LEU A 116 -17.19 32.85 10.47
CA LEU A 116 -18.12 33.52 9.54
C LEU A 116 -17.76 33.25 8.08
N LEU A 117 -16.46 33.16 7.79
CA LEU A 117 -15.93 32.86 6.47
C LEU A 117 -16.13 31.38 6.10
N HIS A 118 -16.40 30.51 7.08
CA HIS A 118 -16.85 29.13 6.86
C HIS A 118 -18.38 29.01 6.66
N GLY A 119 -19.08 30.14 6.54
CA GLY A 119 -20.52 30.18 6.29
C GLY A 119 -21.40 30.20 7.54
N GLN A 120 -20.83 30.32 8.75
CA GLN A 120 -21.64 30.50 9.95
C GLN A 120 -22.23 31.91 10.00
N VAL A 121 -23.50 32.01 10.40
CA VAL A 121 -24.21 33.29 10.51
C VAL A 121 -24.04 33.91 11.92
N SER A 122 -23.79 33.08 12.92
CA SER A 122 -23.51 33.52 14.28
C SER A 122 -22.73 32.48 15.06
N PHE A 123 -21.80 32.92 15.91
CA PHE A 123 -21.10 32.06 16.87
C PHE A 123 -20.90 32.78 18.21
N SER A 124 -20.81 32.01 19.28
CA SER A 124 -20.52 32.50 20.63
C SER A 124 -19.28 31.81 21.16
N SER A 125 -18.39 32.57 21.79
CA SER A 125 -17.12 32.06 22.33
C SER A 125 -16.75 32.78 23.62
N THR A 126 -16.18 32.04 24.57
CA THR A 126 -15.56 32.59 25.77
C THR A 126 -14.07 32.77 25.48
N VAL A 127 -13.64 34.02 25.31
CA VAL A 127 -12.25 34.36 24.96
C VAL A 127 -11.44 34.72 26.19
N LEU A 128 -10.20 34.25 26.26
CA LEU A 128 -9.32 34.53 27.40
C LEU A 128 -8.77 35.96 27.31
N LEU A 129 -8.81 36.67 28.43
CA LEU A 129 -8.26 38.01 28.57
C LEU A 129 -6.80 37.92 29.03
N HIS A 130 -5.88 38.25 28.15
CA HIS A 130 -4.45 38.19 28.44
C HIS A 130 -4.00 39.48 29.13
N PRO A 131 -3.43 39.40 30.35
CA PRO A 131 -3.01 40.57 31.10
C PRO A 131 -1.83 41.28 30.43
N THR A 132 -1.86 42.62 30.44
CA THR A 132 -0.71 43.43 30.04
C THR A 132 0.34 43.51 31.16
N PRO A 133 1.63 43.76 30.86
CA PRO A 133 2.67 43.83 31.89
C PRO A 133 2.31 44.82 33.02
N GLY A 134 2.09 44.31 34.24
CA GLY A 134 1.73 45.10 35.42
C GLY A 134 0.26 45.03 35.86
N SER A 135 -0.58 44.14 35.29
CA SER A 135 -1.95 43.84 35.77
C SER A 135 -2.04 42.48 36.51
N PRO A 136 -3.06 42.25 37.35
CA PRO A 136 -3.21 41.00 38.13
C PRO A 136 -3.54 39.77 37.26
N ALA A 137 -2.99 38.61 37.63
CA ALA A 137 -2.92 37.40 36.80
C ALA A 137 -3.81 36.23 37.30
N GLU A 138 -5.14 36.42 37.32
CA GLU A 138 -6.10 35.33 37.57
C GLU A 138 -7.03 35.17 36.36
N ALA A 139 -6.65 34.29 35.42
CA ALA A 139 -7.37 33.87 34.20
C ALA A 139 -8.73 34.56 33.92
N PRO A 140 -8.73 35.84 33.51
CA PRO A 140 -9.96 36.55 33.19
C PRO A 140 -10.47 36.13 31.80
N SER A 141 -11.77 36.22 31.56
CA SER A 141 -12.36 35.90 30.25
C SER A 141 -13.50 36.83 29.88
N LEU A 142 -13.81 36.91 28.59
CA LEU A 142 -14.95 37.64 28.05
C LEU A 142 -15.84 36.67 27.26
N ASP A 143 -17.14 36.72 27.51
CA ASP A 143 -18.15 36.03 26.72
C ASP A 143 -18.58 36.94 25.56
N VAL A 144 -18.34 36.48 24.33
CA VAL A 144 -18.55 37.28 23.11
C VAL A 144 -19.40 36.49 22.12
N THR A 145 -20.35 37.20 21.49
CA THR A 145 -21.15 36.68 20.38
C THR A 145 -20.92 37.54 19.16
N VAL A 146 -20.64 36.91 18.02
CA VAL A 146 -20.53 37.59 16.73
C VAL A 146 -21.63 37.08 15.82
N CYS A 147 -22.32 37.98 15.11
CA CYS A 147 -23.37 37.61 14.17
C CYS A 147 -23.42 38.53 12.94
N VAL A 148 -23.88 37.95 11.84
CA VAL A 148 -24.17 38.60 10.56
C VAL A 148 -25.64 38.32 10.20
N PRO A 149 -26.31 39.17 9.39
CA PRO A 149 -27.70 38.96 9.03
C PRO A 149 -27.89 37.80 8.03
N GLU A 150 -26.90 37.57 7.16
CA GLU A 150 -26.85 36.51 6.17
C GLU A 150 -25.40 36.01 6.03
N PRO A 151 -25.16 34.78 5.52
CA PRO A 151 -23.80 34.27 5.31
C PRO A 151 -22.96 35.22 4.45
N LEU A 152 -21.72 35.49 4.85
CA LEU A 152 -20.82 36.40 4.13
C LEU A 152 -20.45 35.90 2.73
N LEU A 153 -20.46 34.59 2.52
CA LEU A 153 -20.19 33.96 1.25
C LEU A 153 -21.39 33.07 0.88
N SER A 154 -21.81 33.14 -0.38
CA SER A 154 -22.85 32.24 -0.91
C SER A 154 -22.36 30.78 -0.92
N GLY A 155 -23.27 29.82 -0.95
CA GLY A 155 -22.90 28.39 -0.98
C GLY A 155 -22.01 28.00 -2.17
N VAL A 156 -22.14 28.71 -3.30
CA VAL A 156 -21.30 28.52 -4.50
C VAL A 156 -19.93 29.16 -4.32
N GLN A 157 -19.86 30.38 -3.78
CA GLN A 157 -18.57 30.99 -3.45
C GLN A 157 -17.81 30.16 -2.39
N LEU A 158 -18.52 29.60 -1.41
CA LEU A 158 -17.94 28.70 -0.42
C LEU A 158 -17.47 27.38 -1.03
N SER A 159 -18.14 26.83 -2.06
CA SER A 159 -17.67 25.60 -2.71
C SER A 159 -16.41 25.85 -3.53
N ASP A 160 -16.39 26.97 -4.26
CA ASP A 160 -15.37 27.27 -5.27
C ASP A 160 -14.12 27.95 -4.67
N SER A 161 -14.26 28.62 -3.52
CA SER A 161 -13.13 29.21 -2.80
C SER A 161 -12.36 28.20 -1.97
N ASN A 162 -11.08 28.50 -1.79
CA ASN A 162 -10.17 27.78 -0.92
C ASN A 162 -9.37 28.78 -0.06
N LEU A 163 -9.18 28.44 1.21
CA LEU A 163 -8.42 29.25 2.15
C LEU A 163 -6.98 28.74 2.19
N LEU A 164 -6.05 29.60 1.81
CA LEU A 164 -4.61 29.37 1.91
C LEU A 164 -4.10 29.85 3.28
N LYS A 165 -3.37 28.99 3.98
CA LYS A 165 -2.68 29.31 5.23
C LYS A 165 -1.20 29.14 4.99
N VAL A 166 -0.43 30.20 5.23
CA VAL A 166 1.03 30.21 5.09
C VAL A 166 1.63 30.50 6.45
N THR A 167 2.39 29.56 6.96
CA THR A 167 3.11 29.68 8.23
C THR A 167 4.59 29.78 7.97
N VAL A 168 5.20 30.88 8.43
CA VAL A 168 6.65 31.06 8.44
C VAL A 168 7.13 30.80 9.85
N GLU A 169 7.89 29.71 10.01
CA GLU A 169 8.37 29.25 11.31
C GLU A 169 9.66 29.99 11.69
N THR A 170 10.81 29.40 11.34
CA THR A 170 12.13 29.81 11.80
C THR A 170 13.17 29.63 10.70
N ALA A 171 14.06 30.61 10.56
CA ALA A 171 15.27 30.53 9.75
C ALA A 171 16.46 30.13 10.63
N TYR A 172 17.17 29.07 10.23
CA TYR A 172 18.28 28.46 10.95
C TYR A 172 19.62 28.70 10.24
N SER A 173 20.73 28.54 10.97
CA SER A 173 22.09 28.80 10.46
C SER A 173 22.26 30.21 9.88
N VAL A 174 21.73 31.21 10.58
CA VAL A 174 21.69 32.60 10.13
C VAL A 174 23.09 33.26 10.21
N PRO A 175 23.52 34.05 9.21
CA PRO A 175 24.83 34.70 9.22
C PRO A 175 25.07 35.63 10.42
N GLU A 176 26.31 35.71 10.90
CA GLU A 176 26.67 36.63 11.99
C GLU A 176 26.40 38.10 11.67
N VAL A 177 26.38 38.47 10.39
CA VAL A 177 26.06 39.83 9.92
C VAL A 177 24.62 40.23 10.23
N TRP A 178 23.73 39.26 10.46
CA TRP A 178 22.37 39.53 10.92
C TRP A 178 22.31 39.89 12.40
N ASN A 179 23.41 39.76 13.15
CA ASN A 179 23.49 40.14 14.55
C ASN A 179 23.71 41.66 14.66
N PRO A 180 22.83 42.42 15.34
CA PRO A 180 23.11 43.82 15.59
C PRO A 180 24.40 43.97 16.42
N VAL A 181 25.33 44.80 15.96
CA VAL A 181 26.52 45.18 16.74
C VAL A 181 26.01 45.88 18.01
N SER A 182 26.38 45.35 19.16
CA SER A 182 25.94 45.83 20.47
C SER A 182 26.20 47.34 20.62
N GLY A 183 25.14 48.15 20.58
CA GLY A 183 25.13 49.52 21.10
C GLY A 183 24.78 50.69 20.16
N SER A 184 24.48 50.51 18.87
CA SER A 184 24.23 51.69 18.00
C SER A 184 23.16 51.58 16.89
N GLY A 185 21.98 51.03 17.17
CA GLY A 185 20.82 51.33 16.32
C GLY A 185 19.48 50.73 16.77
N PRO A 186 18.37 51.08 16.08
CA PRO A 186 17.02 50.63 16.40
C PRO A 186 16.88 49.10 16.32
N PRO A 187 15.90 48.49 17.03
CA PRO A 187 15.74 47.04 17.06
C PRO A 187 15.65 46.45 15.65
N SER A 188 16.47 45.43 15.36
CA SER A 188 16.47 44.76 14.06
C SER A 188 15.11 44.12 13.78
N SER A 189 14.40 44.61 12.76
CA SER A 189 13.19 43.97 12.26
C SER A 189 13.55 43.04 11.10
N TYR A 190 13.39 41.73 11.31
CA TYR A 190 13.55 40.74 10.25
C TYR A 190 12.20 40.52 9.58
N VAL A 191 12.19 40.53 8.25
CA VAL A 191 10.99 40.46 7.43
C VAL A 191 11.12 39.30 6.44
N ALA A 192 10.13 38.44 6.35
CA ALA A 192 10.03 37.46 5.28
C ALA A 192 8.82 37.80 4.39
N ALA A 193 8.90 37.41 3.13
CA ALA A 193 7.86 37.65 2.14
C ALA A 193 7.67 36.39 1.28
N LEU A 194 6.43 35.94 1.10
CA LEU A 194 6.10 34.88 0.14
C LEU A 194 5.30 35.49 -1.01
N GLN A 195 5.73 35.26 -2.25
CA GLN A 195 4.92 35.55 -3.42
C GLN A 195 4.10 34.30 -3.77
N VAL A 196 2.78 34.46 -3.72
CA VAL A 196 1.83 33.40 -4.05
C VAL A 196 1.22 33.72 -5.42
N PRO A 197 1.30 32.83 -6.41
CA PRO A 197 0.62 33.01 -7.68
C PRO A 197 -0.89 32.85 -7.49
N LEU A 198 -1.66 33.88 -7.85
CA LEU A 198 -3.14 33.83 -7.86
C LEU A 198 -3.65 33.45 -9.25
N THR A 199 -3.00 33.94 -10.30
CA THR A 199 -3.27 33.59 -11.70
C THR A 199 -1.95 33.55 -12.48
N ALA A 200 -1.98 33.17 -13.75
CA ALA A 200 -0.79 33.20 -14.62
C ALA A 200 -0.16 34.61 -14.77
N GLU A 201 -0.91 35.68 -14.46
CA GLU A 201 -0.48 37.07 -14.65
C GLU A 201 -0.46 37.89 -13.35
N LYS A 202 -1.02 37.37 -12.23
CA LYS A 202 -1.12 38.07 -10.95
C LYS A 202 -0.51 37.27 -9.80
N GLU A 203 0.31 37.95 -9.00
CA GLU A 203 0.93 37.44 -7.78
C GLU A 203 0.50 38.29 -6.57
N GLN A 204 0.33 37.66 -5.41
CA GLN A 204 0.10 38.35 -4.14
C GLN A 204 1.29 38.16 -3.21
N VAL A 205 1.73 39.24 -2.55
CA VAL A 205 2.86 39.21 -1.62
C VAL A 205 2.37 39.12 -0.17
N LEU A 206 2.70 38.04 0.50
CA LEU A 206 2.41 37.78 1.91
C LEU A 206 3.61 38.19 2.76
N MET A 207 3.45 39.24 3.57
CA MET A 207 4.51 39.79 4.41
C MET A 207 4.46 39.26 5.85
N PHE A 208 5.63 38.90 6.38
CA PHE A 208 5.86 38.39 7.74
C PHE A 208 6.91 39.27 8.43
N SER A 209 6.45 40.25 9.21
CA SER A 209 7.32 41.18 9.94
C SER A 209 7.63 40.72 11.37
N ASN A 210 8.58 41.39 12.03
CA ASN A 210 8.91 41.21 13.45
C ASN A 210 9.51 39.85 13.81
N GLY A 211 10.36 39.29 12.94
CA GLY A 211 11.15 38.11 13.30
C GLY A 211 12.01 38.37 14.53
N LEU A 212 12.10 37.39 15.44
CA LEU A 212 12.86 37.49 16.68
C LEU A 212 14.17 36.72 16.57
N LEU A 213 15.30 37.39 16.79
CA LEU A 213 16.61 36.74 16.88
C LEU A 213 16.71 35.97 18.20
N LYS A 214 16.84 34.65 18.11
CA LYS A 214 17.09 33.74 19.24
C LYS A 214 18.55 33.28 19.21
N VAL A 215 19.19 33.30 20.38
CA VAL A 215 20.54 32.74 20.57
C VAL A 215 20.48 31.21 20.57
N GLY A 216 21.53 30.58 20.05
CA GLY A 216 21.68 29.11 20.09
C GLY A 216 21.92 28.59 21.50
N GLY A 217 21.70 27.29 21.72
CA GLY A 217 21.90 26.57 22.98
C GLY A 217 20.71 25.70 23.41
N GLU A 218 19.50 26.02 22.94
CA GLU A 218 18.27 25.26 23.23
C GLU A 218 17.43 25.07 21.95
N SER A 219 16.95 23.85 21.75
CA SER A 219 16.03 23.49 20.66
C SER A 219 14.62 24.02 20.93
N GLU A 220 13.84 24.24 19.87
CA GLU A 220 12.47 24.71 20.05
C GLU A 220 11.53 23.59 20.53
N PRO A 221 10.62 23.90 21.47
CA PRO A 221 9.64 22.91 21.91
C PRO A 221 8.68 22.59 20.77
N MET A 222 8.37 21.29 20.61
CA MET A 222 7.32 20.81 19.72
C MET A 222 5.95 21.30 20.20
N GLY A 223 5.03 21.61 19.28
CA GLY A 223 3.69 22.09 19.63
C GLY A 223 3.63 23.56 20.04
N ARG A 224 4.63 24.38 19.67
CA ARG A 224 4.59 25.82 19.97
C ARG A 224 3.42 26.51 19.22
N PRO A 225 2.76 27.50 19.84
CA PRO A 225 1.59 28.17 19.26
C PRO A 225 1.95 29.08 18.08
N ARG A 226 1.08 29.14 17.07
CA ARG A 226 1.21 30.08 15.93
C ARG A 226 0.78 31.49 16.36
N LYS A 227 1.38 32.51 15.77
CA LYS A 227 1.11 33.92 16.05
C LYS A 227 0.33 34.57 14.92
N TRP A 228 -0.46 35.58 15.28
CA TRP A 228 -1.06 36.50 14.32
C TRP A 228 0.03 37.34 13.64
N PRO A 229 -0.15 37.75 12.37
CA PRO A 229 0.77 38.64 11.65
C PRO A 229 0.59 40.11 12.07
N LEU A 230 0.33 40.32 13.37
CA LEU A 230 0.17 41.62 13.99
C LEU A 230 1.46 42.01 14.71
N GLY A 231 1.83 43.29 14.66
CA GLY A 231 3.00 43.80 15.38
C GLY A 231 2.87 43.73 16.91
N PRO A 232 3.80 44.34 17.66
CA PRO A 232 3.83 44.30 19.14
C PRO A 232 2.68 45.08 19.82
N LEU A 233 1.55 45.25 19.14
CA LEU A 233 0.34 45.95 19.58
C LEU A 233 -0.48 45.13 20.60
N LEU A 234 -0.23 43.82 20.68
CA LEU A 234 -0.96 42.86 21.50
C LEU A 234 -0.22 42.50 22.80
N ALA A 235 -0.98 42.20 23.85
CA ALA A 235 -0.47 41.62 25.08
C ALA A 235 0.29 40.30 24.79
N PRO A 236 1.33 39.94 25.56
CA PRO A 236 2.20 38.79 25.25
C PRO A 236 1.48 37.45 25.09
N GLY A 237 0.34 37.24 25.75
CA GLY A 237 -0.48 36.04 25.57
C GLY A 237 -1.47 36.14 24.41
N ALA A 238 -1.89 37.36 24.04
CA ALA A 238 -2.86 37.60 22.98
C ALA A 238 -2.24 37.46 21.58
N GLN A 239 -0.91 37.53 21.43
CA GLN A 239 -0.26 37.40 20.12
C GLN A 239 -0.48 36.03 19.41
N PHE A 240 -0.99 35.02 20.12
CA PHE A 240 -1.15 33.65 19.61
C PHE A 240 -2.55 33.38 19.05
N ILE A 241 -2.62 32.53 18.04
CA ILE A 241 -3.85 32.03 17.45
C ILE A 241 -4.41 30.94 18.38
N PRO A 242 -5.66 31.08 18.89
CA PRO A 242 -6.24 30.10 19.79
C PRO A 242 -6.35 28.71 19.15
N GLY A 243 -5.85 27.68 19.85
CA GLY A 243 -6.01 26.28 19.44
C GLY A 243 -5.15 25.84 18.25
N VAL A 244 -4.23 26.69 17.75
CA VAL A 244 -3.37 26.37 16.61
C VAL A 244 -1.90 26.31 17.02
N SER A 245 -1.30 25.13 16.87
CA SER A 245 0.11 24.86 17.15
C SER A 245 0.86 24.42 15.88
N MET A 246 2.18 24.56 15.92
CA MET A 246 3.07 23.93 14.93
C MET A 246 3.28 22.45 15.30
N GLU A 247 2.97 21.57 14.37
CA GLU A 247 3.20 20.14 14.49
C GLU A 247 4.51 19.77 13.77
N GLY A 248 5.37 19.04 14.46
CA GLY A 248 6.63 18.54 13.88
C GLY A 248 6.40 17.22 13.16
N GLU A 249 6.99 17.09 11.98
CA GLU A 249 7.09 15.84 11.22
C GLU A 249 8.56 15.39 11.19
N PRO A 250 8.83 14.09 10.97
CA PRO A 250 10.20 13.63 10.73
C PRO A 250 10.83 14.37 9.55
N ILE A 251 12.13 14.71 9.67
CA ILE A 251 12.87 15.47 8.65
C ILE A 251 12.78 14.80 7.27
N GLU A 252 12.68 13.47 7.23
CA GLU A 252 12.67 12.68 6.01
C GLU A 252 11.33 12.68 5.27
N MET A 253 10.26 13.11 5.94
CA MET A 253 8.90 13.22 5.37
C MET A 253 8.57 14.64 4.89
N GLU A 254 9.39 15.64 5.25
CA GLU A 254 9.22 17.02 4.82
C GLU A 254 9.42 17.16 3.28
N ASP A 255 8.79 18.16 2.66
CA ASP A 255 8.82 18.43 1.21
C ASP A 255 9.99 19.34 0.77
N GLY A 256 10.92 19.66 1.69
CA GLY A 256 11.98 20.64 1.48
C GLY A 256 13.33 20.07 0.98
N ASP A 257 14.30 20.95 0.79
CA ASP A 257 15.64 20.62 0.26
C ASP A 257 16.48 19.81 1.25
N LEU A 258 16.35 20.09 2.55
CA LEU A 258 17.24 19.57 3.61
C LEU A 258 16.63 18.40 4.36
N THR A 259 16.30 17.37 3.60
CA THR A 259 15.56 16.20 4.09
C THR A 259 16.46 14.95 4.17
N SER A 260 17.70 15.00 3.65
CA SER A 260 18.55 13.82 3.44
C SER A 260 19.12 13.27 4.75
N ILE A 261 19.57 12.02 4.72
CA ILE A 261 20.24 11.39 5.88
C ILE A 261 21.48 12.19 6.28
N GLU A 262 22.21 12.75 5.30
CA GLU A 262 23.39 13.61 5.52
C GLU A 262 23.03 14.95 6.16
N ASP A 263 21.85 15.50 5.82
CA ASP A 263 21.39 16.78 6.37
C ASP A 263 20.89 16.66 7.81
N ARG A 264 20.59 15.45 8.30
CA ARG A 264 20.04 15.24 9.65
C ARG A 264 20.97 15.76 10.74
N ASP A 265 22.26 15.45 10.65
CA ASP A 265 23.25 15.89 11.62
C ASP A 265 23.48 17.41 11.54
N PHE A 266 23.50 17.95 10.31
CA PHE A 266 23.56 19.39 10.07
C PHE A 266 22.36 20.13 10.67
N ARG A 267 21.13 19.63 10.45
CA ARG A 267 19.90 20.23 10.98
C ARG A 267 19.88 20.15 12.49
N LYS A 268 20.25 19.02 13.08
CA LYS A 268 20.35 18.88 14.53
C LYS A 268 21.32 19.89 15.14
N GLU A 269 22.49 20.10 14.54
CA GLU A 269 23.44 21.12 14.97
C GLU A 269 22.89 22.54 14.78
N ALA A 270 22.26 22.82 13.64
CA ALA A 270 21.71 24.13 13.31
C ALA A 270 20.54 24.52 14.23
N GLU A 271 19.65 23.58 14.54
CA GLU A 271 18.46 23.78 15.37
C GLU A 271 18.79 23.92 16.87
N THR A 272 19.91 23.31 17.30
CA THR A 272 20.35 23.35 18.72
C THR A 272 21.37 24.45 18.99
N ASN A 273 22.46 24.52 18.23
CA ASN A 273 23.66 25.27 18.60
C ASN A 273 23.76 26.64 17.92
N LYS A 274 23.15 26.81 16.75
CA LYS A 274 23.30 28.04 15.95
C LYS A 274 22.22 29.07 16.28
N LYS A 275 22.53 30.33 15.99
CA LYS A 275 21.56 31.44 16.09
C LYS A 275 20.51 31.29 15.00
N ARG A 276 19.30 31.76 15.30
CA ARG A 276 18.13 31.62 14.43
C ARG A 276 17.22 32.83 14.53
N VAL A 277 16.39 33.04 13.51
CA VAL A 277 15.35 34.08 13.50
C VAL A 277 14.00 33.40 13.38
N SER A 278 13.13 33.56 14.38
CA SER A 278 11.80 32.94 14.41
C SER A 278 10.70 33.98 14.24
N TRP A 279 9.75 33.72 13.33
CA TRP A 279 8.51 34.48 13.19
C TRP A 279 7.35 33.76 13.87
N ASP A 280 7.25 32.44 13.69
CA ASP A 280 6.16 31.60 14.21
C ASP A 280 4.78 32.13 13.82
N THR A 281 4.66 32.75 12.64
CA THR A 281 3.50 33.55 12.23
C THR A 281 2.72 32.84 11.13
N GLU A 282 1.41 32.75 11.28
CA GLU A 282 0.49 32.25 10.26
C GLU A 282 -0.25 33.41 9.60
N ARG A 283 -0.24 33.44 8.27
CA ARG A 283 -1.06 34.35 7.47
C ARG A 283 -2.08 33.55 6.68
N ARG A 284 -3.33 33.99 6.71
CA ARG A 284 -4.46 33.35 6.02
C ARG A 284 -4.87 34.25 4.87
N CYS A 285 -5.17 33.65 3.72
CA CYS A 285 -5.52 34.38 2.50
C CYS A 285 -6.59 33.62 1.73
N PHE A 286 -7.62 34.32 1.25
CA PHE A 286 -8.54 33.76 0.27
C PHE A 286 -7.93 33.85 -1.12
N LEU A 287 -7.99 32.75 -1.87
CA LEU A 287 -7.61 32.75 -3.27
C LEU A 287 -8.81 33.23 -4.10
N ASP A 288 -8.80 34.51 -4.48
CA ASP A 288 -9.80 35.11 -5.38
C ASP A 288 -9.10 35.82 -6.55
N VAL A 289 -9.68 35.68 -7.76
CA VAL A 289 -9.10 36.11 -9.05
C VAL A 289 -9.03 37.64 -9.17
N ASP A 290 -9.84 38.34 -8.37
CA ASP A 290 -10.01 39.80 -8.40
C ASP A 290 -9.12 40.55 -7.37
N GLY A 291 -8.15 39.88 -6.74
CA GLY A 291 -7.20 40.47 -5.79
C GLY A 291 -6.44 41.70 -6.34
N GLY A 292 -6.38 42.76 -5.52
CA GLY A 292 -5.84 44.08 -5.86
C GLY A 292 -4.30 44.20 -5.79
N GLU A 293 -3.79 45.13 -6.58
CA GLU A 293 -2.37 45.46 -6.76
C GLU A 293 -1.83 46.30 -5.59
N ASP A 294 -0.88 45.75 -4.83
CA ASP A 294 0.06 46.56 -4.03
C ASP A 294 1.48 46.15 -4.41
N GLU A 295 2.00 46.73 -5.50
CA GLU A 295 3.41 46.62 -5.88
C GLU A 295 4.28 47.38 -4.88
N THR A 296 4.67 46.71 -3.80
CA THR A 296 5.77 47.18 -2.95
C THR A 296 7.10 46.75 -3.57
N GLN A 297 7.81 47.70 -4.19
CA GLN A 297 9.22 47.50 -4.59
C GLN A 297 10.07 47.23 -3.35
N LEU A 298 10.38 45.96 -3.11
CA LEU A 298 11.22 45.49 -2.01
C LEU A 298 12.57 45.01 -2.55
N SER A 299 13.66 45.37 -1.88
CA SER A 299 15.01 44.84 -2.15
C SER A 299 15.25 43.56 -1.32
N PHE A 300 15.74 42.46 -1.90
CA PHE A 300 15.85 41.17 -1.20
C PHE A 300 17.32 40.74 -1.00
N HIS A 301 17.61 40.04 0.11
CA HIS A 301 18.97 39.56 0.41
C HIS A 301 19.15 38.06 0.11
N GLY A 302 18.07 37.28 0.09
CA GLY A 302 18.09 35.87 -0.26
C GLY A 302 16.71 35.35 -0.66
N VAL A 303 16.71 34.26 -1.43
CA VAL A 303 15.51 33.60 -1.97
C VAL A 303 15.57 32.11 -1.68
N ALA A 304 14.46 31.56 -1.20
CA ALA A 304 14.20 30.14 -1.11
C ALA A 304 13.14 29.77 -2.17
N TYR A 305 13.35 28.64 -2.84
CA TYR A 305 12.41 28.11 -3.83
C TYR A 305 11.51 27.11 -3.13
N VAL A 306 10.21 27.36 -3.14
CA VAL A 306 9.22 26.46 -2.53
C VAL A 306 8.51 25.74 -3.66
N ASP A 307 8.72 24.43 -3.72
CA ASP A 307 7.96 23.59 -4.65
C ASP A 307 6.54 23.39 -4.11
N MET A 308 5.55 23.87 -4.87
CA MET A 308 4.13 23.70 -4.54
C MET A 308 3.46 22.60 -5.37
N ALA A 309 4.20 21.91 -6.24
CA ALA A 309 3.69 20.76 -6.99
C ALA A 309 3.01 19.71 -6.10
N PRO A 310 3.48 19.41 -4.87
CA PRO A 310 2.79 18.42 -4.04
C PRO A 310 1.36 18.80 -3.63
N LEU A 311 0.97 20.09 -3.67
CA LEU A 311 -0.42 20.50 -3.45
C LEU A 311 -1.37 20.08 -4.59
N LEU A 312 -0.83 19.72 -5.76
CA LEU A 312 -1.59 19.19 -6.90
C LEU A 312 -1.80 17.67 -6.78
N TYR A 313 -1.17 17.01 -5.81
CA TYR A 313 -1.38 15.58 -5.61
C TYR A 313 -2.78 15.31 -5.07
N PRO A 314 -3.47 14.25 -5.54
CA PRO A 314 -4.79 13.90 -5.05
C PRO A 314 -4.85 13.81 -3.52
N GLY A 315 -5.68 14.67 -2.91
CA GLY A 315 -5.94 14.69 -1.47
C GLY A 315 -4.90 15.45 -0.64
N ALA A 316 -3.80 15.90 -1.25
CA ALA A 316 -2.82 16.72 -0.55
C ALA A 316 -3.42 18.07 -0.18
N ARG A 317 -3.16 18.50 1.05
CA ARG A 317 -3.65 19.77 1.62
C ARG A 317 -2.56 20.60 2.26
N ARG A 318 -1.36 20.04 2.44
CA ARG A 318 -0.28 20.65 3.22
C ARG A 318 1.04 20.32 2.55
N VAL A 319 1.90 21.32 2.47
CA VAL A 319 3.31 21.20 2.11
C VAL A 319 4.10 21.85 3.23
N ARG A 320 5.04 21.12 3.82
CA ARG A 320 5.92 21.65 4.87
C ARG A 320 7.34 21.19 4.64
N GLY A 321 8.28 22.12 4.65
CA GLY A 321 9.67 21.76 4.43
C GLY A 321 10.68 22.80 4.89
N ALA A 322 11.92 22.33 5.04
CA ALA A 322 13.10 23.16 5.21
C ALA A 322 13.71 23.52 3.84
N TYR A 323 13.59 24.79 3.45
CA TYR A 323 14.05 25.31 2.16
C TYR A 323 15.34 26.09 2.30
N GLN A 324 16.34 25.76 1.49
CA GLN A 324 17.64 26.41 1.53
C GLN A 324 17.56 27.82 0.91
N LEU A 325 18.22 28.79 1.56
CA LEU A 325 18.31 30.16 1.07
C LEU A 325 19.51 30.33 0.15
N TYR A 326 19.27 30.91 -1.01
CA TYR A 326 20.27 31.29 -1.98
C TYR A 326 20.42 32.81 -2.05
N PRO A 327 21.63 33.34 -2.32
CA PRO A 327 21.82 34.77 -2.56
C PRO A 327 21.03 35.21 -3.79
N PHE A 328 20.44 36.41 -3.73
CA PHE A 328 19.58 36.95 -4.78
C PHE A 328 20.33 37.96 -5.67
N TYR A 329 20.28 37.79 -7.00
CA TYR A 329 20.81 38.75 -7.96
C TYR A 329 19.68 39.36 -8.80
N ASP A 330 19.65 40.69 -8.96
CA ASP A 330 18.64 41.37 -9.79
C ASP A 330 18.65 40.91 -11.27
N SER A 331 19.78 40.35 -11.75
CA SER A 331 19.90 39.77 -13.09
C SER A 331 19.14 38.46 -13.28
N ASP A 332 18.85 37.73 -12.19
CA ASP A 332 18.20 36.41 -12.25
C ASP A 332 16.68 36.50 -12.44
N LEU A 333 16.11 37.70 -12.22
CA LEU A 333 14.69 38.00 -12.46
C LEU A 333 14.27 37.77 -13.93
N LEU A 334 15.21 37.95 -14.87
CA LEU A 334 14.97 37.88 -16.32
C LEU A 334 15.19 36.47 -16.92
N VAL A 335 15.92 35.58 -16.24
CA VAL A 335 16.35 34.29 -16.84
C VAL A 335 15.29 33.19 -16.63
N LYS A 336 14.51 33.22 -15.55
CA LYS A 336 13.58 32.12 -15.22
C LYS A 336 12.15 32.24 -15.76
N VAL A 337 11.74 33.41 -16.25
CA VAL A 337 10.49 33.55 -17.07
C VAL A 337 10.57 32.67 -18.33
N LYS A 338 11.77 32.26 -18.77
CA LYS A 338 12.00 31.33 -19.89
C LYS A 338 12.01 29.84 -19.52
N VAL A 339 12.02 29.47 -18.24
CA VAL A 339 11.93 28.05 -17.79
C VAL A 339 10.46 27.60 -17.67
N ALA A 340 9.52 28.48 -18.03
CA ALA A 340 8.07 28.26 -18.11
C ALA A 340 7.62 27.25 -19.21
N SER A 341 8.46 26.25 -19.55
CA SER A 341 8.10 25.15 -20.45
C SER A 341 7.99 23.79 -19.74
N THR A 342 8.10 23.75 -18.42
CA THR A 342 7.81 22.54 -17.62
C THR A 342 6.85 22.92 -16.51
N THR A 343 5.78 22.14 -16.42
CA THR A 343 4.60 22.18 -15.55
C THR A 343 4.91 22.19 -14.04
N ALA A 344 5.64 23.19 -13.55
CA ALA A 344 5.92 23.38 -12.13
C ALA A 344 5.32 24.72 -11.67
N ILE A 345 4.26 24.66 -10.84
CA ILE A 345 3.76 25.83 -10.11
C ILE A 345 4.75 26.11 -8.97
N GLN A 346 5.83 26.84 -9.26
CA GLN A 346 6.82 27.23 -8.25
C GLN A 346 6.34 28.47 -7.50
N GLY A 347 6.31 28.40 -6.16
CA GLY A 347 6.11 29.57 -5.29
C GLY A 347 7.46 30.21 -4.92
N PHE A 348 7.54 31.54 -4.93
CA PHE A 348 8.79 32.25 -4.62
C PHE A 348 8.77 32.77 -3.18
N PHE A 349 9.68 32.28 -2.33
CA PHE A 349 9.85 32.79 -0.97
C PHE A 349 11.10 33.67 -0.88
N ARG A 350 10.94 34.92 -0.44
CA ARG A 350 12.03 35.92 -0.37
C ARG A 350 12.18 36.43 1.06
N ILE A 351 13.41 36.54 1.55
CA ILE A 351 13.68 37.07 2.91
C ILE A 351 14.42 38.40 2.83
N TRP A 352 14.00 39.36 3.67
CA TRP A 352 14.58 40.69 3.79
C TRP A 352 14.90 41.07 5.24
N CYS A 353 16.06 41.67 5.48
CA CYS A 353 16.42 42.23 6.78
C CYS A 353 16.47 43.76 6.65
N SER A 354 15.69 44.49 7.44
CA SER A 354 15.60 45.95 7.35
C SER A 354 16.75 46.64 8.09
N TRP A 355 17.98 46.46 7.61
CA TRP A 355 19.10 47.33 7.98
C TRP A 355 19.85 47.73 6.72
N GLY A 356 20.33 48.98 6.68
CA GLY A 356 21.24 49.51 5.66
C GLY A 356 22.60 48.83 5.74
N LEU A 357 22.66 47.53 5.46
CA LEU A 357 23.88 46.81 5.18
C LEU A 357 24.30 47.21 3.75
N PRO A 358 25.60 47.45 3.49
CA PRO A 358 26.05 47.71 2.14
C PRO A 358 25.63 46.52 1.28
N SER A 359 25.03 46.81 0.12
CA SER A 359 24.73 45.90 -0.98
C SER A 359 26.04 45.27 -1.51
N GLY A 360 26.70 44.49 -0.66
CA GLY A 360 28.06 44.05 -0.80
C GLY A 360 28.12 42.52 -0.89
N SER A 361 28.97 42.05 -1.79
CA SER A 361 29.27 40.65 -2.08
C SER A 361 29.55 39.76 -0.85
N GLY A 362 29.90 40.33 0.30
CA GLY A 362 30.19 39.60 1.54
C GLY A 362 28.98 38.91 2.18
N LEU A 363 27.81 39.56 2.24
CA LEU A 363 26.62 38.97 2.88
C LEU A 363 26.04 37.83 2.03
N MET A 364 26.13 37.97 0.71
CA MET A 364 25.77 36.96 -0.28
C MET A 364 26.65 35.71 -0.18
N HIS A 365 27.96 35.88 0.00
CA HIS A 365 28.88 34.77 0.23
C HIS A 365 28.56 34.03 1.54
N CYS A 366 28.23 34.74 2.62
CA CYS A 366 27.92 34.12 3.91
C CYS A 366 26.66 33.24 3.88
N ILE A 367 25.59 33.63 3.17
CA ILE A 367 24.35 32.82 3.03
C ILE A 367 24.67 31.49 2.35
N SER A 368 25.44 31.53 1.27
CA SER A 368 25.86 30.32 0.53
C SER A 368 26.78 29.41 1.35
N VAL A 369 27.68 29.98 2.17
CA VAL A 369 28.66 29.20 2.95
C VAL A 369 28.03 28.56 4.19
N LEU A 370 27.02 29.18 4.79
CA LEU A 370 26.43 28.71 6.06
C LEU A 370 25.26 27.72 5.89
N ARG A 371 24.84 27.45 4.64
CA ARG A 371 23.62 26.66 4.31
C ARG A 371 22.42 27.13 5.13
N THR A 372 22.19 28.45 5.18
CA THR A 372 21.03 29.02 5.87
C THR A 372 19.75 28.51 5.22
N TYR A 373 18.76 28.12 6.02
CA TYR A 373 17.49 27.60 5.52
C TYR A 373 16.32 28.11 6.36
N ILE A 374 15.12 28.05 5.81
CA ILE A 374 13.89 28.45 6.50
C ILE A 374 12.84 27.34 6.42
N ILE A 375 12.11 27.16 7.52
CA ILE A 375 10.95 26.25 7.56
C ILE A 375 9.69 27.03 7.22
N ILE A 376 8.98 26.55 6.19
CA ILE A 376 7.72 27.13 5.71
C ILE A 376 6.70 26.00 5.61
N GLU A 377 5.48 26.29 6.06
CA GLU A 377 4.31 25.44 5.86
C GLU A 377 3.26 26.19 5.05
N ILE A 378 2.75 25.54 4.01
CA ILE A 378 1.65 26.01 3.18
C ILE A 378 0.53 24.99 3.30
N ALA A 379 -0.64 25.42 3.75
CA ALA A 379 -1.80 24.56 3.94
C ALA A 379 -3.04 25.13 3.26
N LEU A 380 -3.88 24.25 2.75
CA LEU A 380 -5.16 24.53 2.12
C LEU A 380 -6.28 23.90 2.93
N GLU A 381 -7.40 24.59 3.05
CA GLU A 381 -8.59 24.04 3.73
C GLU A 381 -9.15 22.84 2.97
N LYS A 382 -9.16 22.93 1.63
CA LYS A 382 -9.56 21.85 0.70
C LYS A 382 -8.38 21.45 -0.19
N SER A 383 -8.27 20.18 -0.53
CA SER A 383 -7.29 19.70 -1.51
C SER A 383 -7.62 20.23 -2.90
N LEU A 384 -6.62 20.66 -3.67
CA LEU A 384 -6.84 21.16 -5.04
C LEU A 384 -7.35 20.05 -5.96
N VAL A 385 -6.78 18.85 -5.80
CA VAL A 385 -7.25 17.63 -6.47
C VAL A 385 -7.93 16.75 -5.42
N PRO A 386 -9.22 16.43 -5.56
CA PRO A 386 -9.90 15.54 -4.64
C PRO A 386 -9.33 14.12 -4.77
N LYS A 387 -9.04 13.46 -3.64
CA LYS A 387 -8.74 12.03 -3.60
C LYS A 387 -10.02 11.25 -3.34
N ARG A 388 -10.16 10.08 -3.96
CA ARG A 388 -11.24 9.14 -3.61
C ARG A 388 -11.04 8.72 -2.16
N SER A 389 -12.07 8.86 -1.34
CA SER A 389 -11.95 8.45 0.05
C SER A 389 -11.78 6.92 0.15
N PRO A 390 -11.05 6.39 1.15
CA PRO A 390 -10.97 4.96 1.40
C PRO A 390 -12.36 4.34 1.58
N GLU A 391 -13.33 5.11 2.10
CA GLU A 391 -14.73 4.70 2.16
C GLU A 391 -15.45 4.71 0.82
N GLU A 392 -15.09 5.54 -0.16
CA GLU A 392 -15.63 5.47 -1.52
C GLU A 392 -15.02 4.32 -2.30
N LEU A 393 -13.71 4.06 -2.13
CA LEU A 393 -13.03 2.86 -2.62
C LEU A 393 -13.61 1.58 -1.96
N ALA A 394 -13.91 1.63 -0.66
CA ALA A 394 -14.53 0.56 0.12
C ALA A 394 -16.07 0.58 0.14
N LYS A 395 -16.76 1.57 -0.48
CA LYS A 395 -18.17 1.56 -0.95
C LYS A 395 -18.26 1.25 -2.46
N SER A 396 -17.12 1.19 -3.12
CA SER A 396 -16.82 0.46 -4.35
C SER A 396 -16.61 -1.07 -4.22
N PRO A 397 -17.10 -1.83 -3.20
CA PRO A 397 -17.30 -3.26 -3.34
C PRO A 397 -18.31 -3.51 -4.45
N SER A 398 -19.14 -2.54 -4.81
CA SER A 398 -19.97 -2.64 -6.02
C SER A 398 -19.16 -2.53 -7.32
N PHE A 399 -17.99 -1.88 -7.33
CA PHE A 399 -17.12 -1.77 -8.51
C PHE A 399 -16.08 -2.89 -8.53
N LEU A 400 -15.31 -3.07 -7.44
CA LEU A 400 -14.42 -4.23 -7.31
C LEU A 400 -15.21 -5.54 -7.38
N ALA A 401 -16.37 -5.72 -6.72
CA ALA A 401 -17.18 -6.92 -6.90
C ALA A 401 -18.00 -6.98 -8.21
N ALA A 402 -18.03 -5.91 -9.01
CA ALA A 402 -18.53 -5.97 -10.40
C ALA A 402 -17.42 -6.31 -11.41
N LEU A 403 -16.17 -5.94 -11.11
CA LEU A 403 -14.97 -6.32 -11.86
C LEU A 403 -14.54 -7.75 -11.55
N LEU A 404 -14.70 -8.17 -10.29
CA LEU A 404 -14.60 -9.55 -9.88
C LEU A 404 -15.76 -10.31 -10.52
N PRO A 405 -15.53 -11.47 -11.17
CA PRO A 405 -16.62 -12.34 -11.55
C PRO A 405 -17.48 -12.57 -10.31
N SER A 406 -18.79 -12.29 -10.40
CA SER A 406 -19.77 -12.72 -9.39
C SER A 406 -19.37 -14.13 -8.97
N LEU A 407 -19.27 -14.46 -7.67
CA LEU A 407 -18.96 -15.79 -7.16
C LEU A 407 -19.82 -16.83 -7.88
N LEU A 408 -19.33 -17.27 -9.02
CA LEU A 408 -20.05 -18.09 -9.96
C LEU A 408 -19.43 -19.47 -9.79
N PRO A 409 -20.22 -20.55 -9.79
CA PRO A 409 -19.77 -21.90 -9.44
C PRO A 409 -18.82 -22.52 -10.49
N TYR A 410 -18.11 -21.72 -11.27
CA TYR A 410 -17.45 -22.13 -12.52
C TYR A 410 -16.02 -22.66 -12.34
N PHE A 411 -15.58 -22.91 -11.11
CA PHE A 411 -14.48 -23.84 -10.80
C PHE A 411 -14.97 -25.22 -10.32
N LEU A 412 -16.23 -25.59 -10.60
CA LEU A 412 -16.74 -26.96 -10.45
C LEU A 412 -16.76 -27.87 -11.71
N PRO A 413 -16.55 -27.42 -12.97
CA PRO A 413 -16.79 -28.31 -14.12
C PRO A 413 -15.83 -29.50 -14.19
N SER A 414 -14.52 -29.30 -13.99
CA SER A 414 -13.54 -30.37 -14.23
C SER A 414 -13.65 -31.51 -13.21
N ILE A 415 -13.76 -31.19 -11.91
CA ILE A 415 -13.67 -32.18 -10.82
C ILE A 415 -14.94 -33.05 -10.72
N LEU A 416 -16.14 -32.46 -10.86
CA LEU A 416 -17.39 -33.23 -10.89
C LEU A 416 -17.52 -34.10 -12.16
N LEU A 417 -17.00 -33.64 -13.31
CA LEU A 417 -16.99 -34.43 -14.54
C LEU A 417 -16.22 -35.74 -14.36
N TYR A 418 -15.07 -35.70 -13.68
CA TYR A 418 -14.25 -36.89 -13.43
C TYR A 418 -14.95 -37.85 -12.46
N GLN A 419 -15.60 -37.34 -11.41
CA GLN A 419 -16.33 -38.20 -10.46
C GLN A 419 -17.53 -38.91 -11.09
N ALA A 420 -18.36 -38.22 -11.89
CA ALA A 420 -19.54 -38.83 -12.50
C ALA A 420 -19.19 -39.95 -13.48
N VAL A 421 -18.13 -39.73 -14.28
CA VAL A 421 -17.64 -40.72 -15.26
C VAL A 421 -16.97 -41.89 -14.54
N GLN A 422 -16.15 -41.64 -13.51
CA GLN A 422 -15.54 -42.71 -12.71
C GLN A 422 -16.59 -43.56 -11.98
N GLU A 423 -17.64 -42.95 -11.43
CA GLU A 423 -18.74 -43.69 -10.82
C GLU A 423 -19.48 -44.55 -11.84
N TYR A 424 -19.77 -44.02 -13.04
CA TYR A 424 -20.36 -44.81 -14.12
C TYR A 424 -19.46 -46.00 -14.50
N GLN A 425 -18.16 -45.76 -14.70
CA GLN A 425 -17.18 -46.83 -14.98
C GLN A 425 -17.15 -47.88 -13.85
N ALA A 426 -17.20 -47.46 -12.58
CA ALA A 426 -17.24 -48.36 -11.42
C ALA A 426 -18.53 -49.19 -11.35
N GLN A 427 -19.69 -48.60 -11.68
CA GLN A 427 -20.96 -49.34 -11.75
C GLN A 427 -20.95 -50.36 -12.89
N ILE A 428 -20.41 -50.01 -14.06
CA ILE A 428 -20.23 -50.93 -15.19
C ILE A 428 -19.31 -52.10 -14.78
N ALA A 429 -18.19 -51.81 -14.12
CA ALA A 429 -17.27 -52.82 -13.62
C ALA A 429 -17.94 -53.78 -12.62
N SER A 430 -18.73 -53.24 -11.69
CA SER A 430 -19.50 -54.04 -10.72
C SER A 430 -20.52 -54.95 -11.40
N VAL A 431 -21.29 -54.43 -12.35
CA VAL A 431 -22.28 -55.21 -13.10
C VAL A 431 -21.60 -56.29 -13.95
N ALA A 432 -20.48 -55.96 -14.61
CA ALA A 432 -19.70 -56.91 -15.40
C ALA A 432 -19.18 -58.07 -14.53
N GLY A 433 -18.67 -57.79 -13.32
CA GLY A 433 -18.25 -58.79 -12.36
C GLY A 433 -19.40 -59.71 -11.93
N GLN A 434 -20.58 -59.15 -11.63
CA GLN A 434 -21.76 -59.93 -11.25
C GLN A 434 -22.29 -60.80 -12.41
N VAL A 435 -22.26 -60.30 -13.64
CA VAL A 435 -22.62 -61.09 -14.84
C VAL A 435 -21.62 -62.23 -15.06
N LEU A 436 -20.32 -61.97 -14.85
CA LEU A 436 -19.27 -62.98 -14.96
C LEU A 436 -19.44 -64.07 -13.89
N GLU A 437 -19.76 -63.71 -12.65
CA GLU A 437 -20.03 -64.66 -11.57
C GLU A 437 -21.23 -65.58 -11.92
N GLN A 438 -22.31 -65.01 -12.46
CA GLN A 438 -23.46 -65.80 -12.93
C GLN A 438 -23.11 -66.72 -14.09
N TYR A 439 -22.26 -66.26 -15.01
CA TYR A 439 -21.75 -67.10 -16.09
C TYR A 439 -20.90 -68.27 -15.56
N GLN A 440 -20.03 -68.01 -14.58
CA GLN A 440 -19.25 -69.05 -13.91
C GLN A 440 -20.12 -70.03 -13.12
N GLN A 441 -21.21 -69.59 -12.49
CA GLN A 441 -22.13 -70.50 -11.80
C GLN A 441 -22.86 -71.44 -12.79
N LEU A 442 -23.25 -70.94 -13.96
CA LEU A 442 -24.00 -71.71 -14.96
C LEU A 442 -23.12 -72.61 -15.84
N PHE A 443 -21.88 -72.19 -16.10
CA PHE A 443 -21.01 -72.84 -17.09
C PHE A 443 -19.60 -73.14 -16.58
N GLY A 444 -19.20 -72.66 -15.40
CA GLY A 444 -17.88 -72.84 -14.79
C GLY A 444 -17.43 -74.30 -14.60
N PRO A 445 -18.31 -75.27 -14.30
CA PRO A 445 -17.91 -76.68 -14.21
C PRO A 445 -17.36 -77.25 -15.53
N ALA A 446 -17.76 -76.68 -16.68
CA ALA A 446 -17.35 -77.14 -18.00
C ALA A 446 -15.96 -76.64 -18.45
N PHE A 447 -15.25 -75.89 -17.59
CA PHE A 447 -13.89 -75.37 -17.83
C PHE A 447 -12.83 -76.03 -16.93
N LEU A 448 -13.18 -77.13 -16.25
CA LEU A 448 -12.24 -77.91 -15.43
C LEU A 448 -11.29 -78.77 -16.32
N PRO A 449 -10.05 -79.04 -15.88
CA PRO A 449 -9.07 -79.76 -16.69
C PRO A 449 -9.50 -81.22 -16.92
N GLY A 450 -9.77 -81.61 -18.17
CA GLY A 450 -10.05 -83.00 -18.57
C GLY A 450 -11.34 -83.24 -19.36
N GLU A 451 -12.22 -82.24 -19.50
CA GLU A 451 -13.43 -82.36 -20.32
C GLU A 451 -13.27 -81.80 -21.75
N LYS A 452 -14.13 -82.25 -22.66
CA LYS A 452 -14.05 -81.92 -24.10
C LYS A 452 -14.26 -80.41 -24.32
N PRO A 453 -13.48 -79.77 -25.21
CA PRO A 453 -13.68 -78.37 -25.57
C PRO A 453 -15.09 -78.16 -26.13
N LEU A 454 -15.81 -77.18 -25.60
CA LEU A 454 -17.15 -76.85 -26.04
C LEU A 454 -17.17 -76.26 -27.46
N ASP A 455 -18.10 -76.72 -28.28
CA ASP A 455 -18.26 -76.38 -29.70
C ASP A 455 -18.55 -74.88 -29.92
N PRO A 456 -17.95 -74.19 -30.91
CA PRO A 456 -18.15 -72.75 -31.17
C PRO A 456 -19.60 -72.37 -31.50
N THR A 457 -20.39 -73.31 -32.05
CA THR A 457 -21.82 -73.16 -32.36
C THR A 457 -22.71 -73.04 -31.11
N SER A 458 -22.18 -73.28 -29.91
CA SER A 458 -22.91 -73.19 -28.64
C SER A 458 -22.79 -71.83 -27.93
N GLN A 459 -22.04 -70.85 -28.47
CA GLN A 459 -21.90 -69.53 -27.83
C GLN A 459 -23.23 -68.76 -27.79
N GLU A 460 -24.00 -68.79 -28.88
CA GLU A 460 -25.33 -68.16 -28.93
C GLU A 460 -26.32 -68.86 -27.99
N GLN A 461 -26.26 -70.20 -27.89
CA GLN A 461 -27.09 -70.97 -26.96
C GLN A 461 -26.74 -70.69 -25.49
N ARG A 462 -25.46 -70.50 -25.18
CA ARG A 462 -25.00 -70.10 -23.84
C ARG A 462 -25.41 -68.67 -23.52
N LYS A 463 -25.34 -67.76 -24.50
CA LYS A 463 -25.81 -66.38 -24.36
C LYS A 463 -27.32 -66.31 -24.13
N THR A 464 -28.13 -67.06 -24.90
CA THR A 464 -29.59 -67.08 -24.72
C THR A 464 -30.00 -67.70 -23.39
N LYS A 465 -29.31 -68.75 -22.95
CA LYS A 465 -29.55 -69.35 -21.63
C LYS A 465 -29.16 -68.41 -20.48
N LEU A 466 -28.01 -67.74 -20.56
CA LEU A 466 -27.59 -66.73 -19.58
C LEU A 466 -28.59 -65.56 -19.52
N LEU A 467 -28.98 -65.03 -20.68
CA LEU A 467 -29.98 -63.95 -20.75
C LEU A 467 -31.34 -64.40 -20.21
N GLY A 468 -31.74 -65.64 -20.44
CA GLY A 468 -32.95 -66.23 -19.87
C GLY A 468 -32.93 -66.25 -18.34
N GLU A 469 -31.84 -66.76 -17.75
CA GLU A 469 -31.65 -66.82 -16.29
C GLU A 469 -31.55 -65.43 -15.65
N LEU A 470 -30.84 -64.48 -16.28
CA LEU A 470 -30.75 -63.10 -15.80
C LEU A 470 -32.11 -62.39 -15.81
N ASN A 471 -32.97 -62.68 -16.80
CA ASN A 471 -34.32 -62.14 -16.86
C ASN A 471 -35.27 -62.81 -15.85
N TYR A 472 -35.24 -64.13 -15.73
CA TYR A 472 -36.10 -64.88 -14.80
C TYR A 472 -35.77 -64.58 -13.33
N SER A 473 -34.49 -64.45 -12.99
CA SER A 473 -34.02 -64.12 -11.65
C SER A 473 -34.25 -62.65 -11.24
N GLY A 474 -34.67 -61.78 -12.17
CA GLY A 474 -34.82 -60.34 -11.94
C GLY A 474 -33.49 -59.56 -11.87
N LYS A 475 -32.33 -60.23 -11.96
CA LYS A 475 -31.01 -59.58 -11.91
C LYS A 475 -30.78 -58.62 -13.07
N TYR A 476 -31.30 -58.93 -14.26
CA TYR A 476 -31.25 -58.03 -15.42
C TYR A 476 -31.89 -56.67 -15.13
N PHE A 477 -33.03 -56.66 -14.44
CA PHE A 477 -33.71 -55.43 -14.05
C PHE A 477 -32.93 -54.67 -12.96
N ALA A 478 -32.35 -55.38 -12.00
CA ALA A 478 -31.51 -54.77 -10.96
C ALA A 478 -30.27 -54.06 -11.55
N PHE A 479 -29.59 -54.69 -12.51
CA PHE A 479 -28.45 -54.08 -13.21
C PHE A 479 -28.86 -52.81 -13.96
N LYS A 480 -30.04 -52.83 -14.59
CA LYS A 480 -30.59 -51.67 -15.29
C LYS A 480 -30.83 -50.48 -14.35
N GLU A 481 -31.43 -50.70 -13.18
CA GLU A 481 -31.61 -49.59 -12.21
C GLU A 481 -30.32 -49.14 -11.54
N GLN A 482 -29.36 -50.04 -11.31
CA GLN A 482 -28.04 -49.67 -10.79
C GLN A 482 -27.30 -48.69 -11.72
N ILE A 483 -27.32 -48.95 -13.03
CA ILE A 483 -26.66 -48.10 -14.03
C ILE A 483 -27.45 -46.81 -14.29
N LYS A 484 -28.78 -46.82 -14.11
CA LYS A 484 -29.63 -45.65 -14.39
C LYS A 484 -29.23 -44.42 -13.59
N TYR A 485 -28.89 -44.56 -12.31
CA TYR A 485 -28.51 -43.42 -11.47
C TYR A 485 -27.24 -42.72 -11.98
N SER A 486 -26.21 -43.49 -12.32
CA SER A 486 -24.95 -42.93 -12.86
C SER A 486 -25.14 -42.32 -14.24
N VAL A 487 -26.02 -42.87 -15.09
CA VAL A 487 -26.38 -42.26 -16.39
C VAL A 487 -27.12 -40.93 -16.21
N VAL A 488 -28.10 -40.86 -15.30
CA VAL A 488 -28.82 -39.61 -15.02
C VAL A 488 -27.86 -38.55 -14.49
N ARG A 489 -26.90 -38.96 -13.64
CA ARG A 489 -25.85 -38.07 -13.14
C ARG A 489 -24.94 -37.55 -14.25
N ILE A 490 -24.51 -38.39 -15.19
CA ILE A 490 -23.77 -37.97 -16.40
C ILE A 490 -24.57 -36.97 -17.25
N VAL A 491 -25.87 -37.19 -17.43
CA VAL A 491 -26.72 -36.27 -18.22
C VAL A 491 -26.79 -34.88 -17.56
N ARG A 492 -26.86 -34.83 -16.23
CA ARG A 492 -26.91 -33.58 -15.47
C ARG A 492 -25.55 -32.88 -15.39
N GLU A 493 -24.49 -33.64 -15.05
CA GLU A 493 -23.18 -33.08 -14.69
C GLU A 493 -22.25 -32.93 -15.90
N LYS A 494 -22.30 -33.84 -16.87
CA LYS A 494 -21.41 -33.84 -18.06
C LYS A 494 -22.08 -33.27 -19.30
N MET A 495 -23.37 -33.59 -19.52
CA MET A 495 -24.10 -33.07 -20.67
C MET A 495 -24.84 -31.75 -20.38
N LEU A 496 -24.81 -31.29 -19.12
CA LEU A 496 -25.40 -30.02 -18.65
C LEU A 496 -26.88 -29.84 -19.06
N ARG A 497 -27.65 -30.95 -19.10
CA ARG A 497 -29.07 -30.92 -19.45
C ARG A 497 -29.95 -31.18 -18.23
N THR A 498 -30.70 -30.16 -17.83
CA THR A 498 -31.66 -30.18 -16.73
C THR A 498 -33.12 -29.98 -17.19
N GLU A 499 -33.33 -29.57 -18.44
CA GLU A 499 -34.64 -29.25 -19.02
C GLU A 499 -35.09 -30.27 -20.09
N ALA A 500 -36.40 -30.36 -20.32
CA ALA A 500 -37.00 -31.27 -21.30
C ALA A 500 -36.91 -30.72 -22.74
N PHE A 501 -36.64 -31.60 -23.71
CA PHE A 501 -36.59 -31.23 -25.12
C PHE A 501 -37.99 -30.87 -25.65
N SER A 502 -38.10 -29.74 -26.35
CA SER A 502 -39.35 -29.31 -27.00
C SER A 502 -39.52 -29.91 -28.40
N ASP A 503 -38.42 -30.27 -29.05
CA ASP A 503 -38.37 -30.82 -30.41
C ASP A 503 -37.94 -32.30 -30.40
N PRO A 504 -38.74 -33.22 -30.99
CA PRO A 504 -38.40 -34.65 -31.06
C PRO A 504 -37.11 -34.95 -31.83
N GLU A 505 -36.72 -34.13 -32.82
CA GLU A 505 -35.47 -34.38 -33.57
C GLU A 505 -34.23 -34.07 -32.72
N GLN A 506 -34.28 -33.02 -31.90
CA GLN A 506 -33.21 -32.66 -30.95
C GLN A 506 -33.04 -33.71 -29.85
N LEU A 507 -34.15 -34.27 -29.35
CA LEU A 507 -34.10 -35.37 -28.39
C LEU A 507 -33.41 -36.60 -29.00
N GLN A 508 -33.72 -36.95 -30.24
CA GLN A 508 -33.13 -38.10 -30.92
C GLN A 508 -31.63 -37.91 -31.18
N ALA A 509 -31.20 -36.71 -31.57
CA ALA A 509 -29.78 -36.38 -31.72
C ALA A 509 -29.02 -36.47 -30.39
N PHE A 510 -29.62 -35.93 -29.31
CA PHE A 510 -29.05 -36.00 -27.97
C PHE A 510 -28.93 -37.44 -27.45
N LEU A 511 -29.98 -38.26 -27.61
CA LEU A 511 -29.94 -39.67 -27.22
C LEU A 511 -28.88 -40.45 -27.99
N SER A 512 -28.67 -40.13 -29.27
CA SER A 512 -27.63 -40.76 -30.09
C SER A 512 -26.23 -40.39 -29.59
N GLN A 513 -26.00 -39.12 -29.26
CA GLN A 513 -24.73 -38.65 -28.69
C GLN A 513 -24.46 -39.25 -27.30
N LEU A 514 -25.47 -39.28 -26.44
CA LEU A 514 -25.38 -39.89 -25.11
C LEU A 514 -25.09 -41.39 -25.23
N TYR A 515 -25.72 -42.08 -26.17
CA TYR A 515 -25.49 -43.51 -26.40
C TYR A 515 -24.03 -43.79 -26.80
N VAL A 516 -23.49 -43.06 -27.78
CA VAL A 516 -22.09 -43.20 -28.20
C VAL A 516 -21.16 -42.98 -27.02
N PHE A 517 -21.38 -41.89 -26.27
CA PHE A 517 -20.56 -41.55 -25.11
C PHE A 517 -20.58 -42.64 -24.03
N LEU A 518 -21.76 -43.13 -23.65
CA LEU A 518 -21.90 -44.17 -22.63
C LEU A 518 -21.26 -45.49 -23.07
N VAL A 519 -21.36 -45.84 -24.36
CA VAL A 519 -20.75 -47.05 -24.92
C VAL A 519 -19.23 -46.96 -24.91
N ASP A 520 -18.66 -45.80 -25.27
CA ASP A 520 -17.20 -45.58 -25.23
C ASP A 520 -16.65 -45.72 -23.80
N GLU A 521 -17.29 -45.07 -22.82
CA GLU A 521 -16.89 -45.16 -21.41
C GLU A 521 -17.11 -46.56 -20.83
N MET A 522 -18.16 -47.26 -21.26
CA MET A 522 -18.38 -48.65 -20.91
C MET A 522 -17.26 -49.54 -21.45
N HIS A 523 -16.80 -49.34 -22.69
CA HIS A 523 -15.65 -50.05 -23.23
C HIS A 523 -14.37 -49.76 -22.46
N VAL A 524 -14.12 -48.51 -22.07
CA VAL A 524 -12.99 -48.14 -21.21
C VAL A 524 -13.07 -48.88 -19.87
N ALA A 525 -14.23 -48.89 -19.22
CA ALA A 525 -14.44 -49.60 -17.95
C ALA A 525 -14.23 -51.11 -18.08
N LEU A 526 -14.84 -51.73 -19.10
CA LEU A 526 -14.72 -53.17 -19.35
C LEU A 526 -13.28 -53.57 -19.67
N ASN A 527 -12.59 -52.78 -20.49
CA ASN A 527 -11.18 -53.01 -20.80
C ASN A 527 -10.33 -52.90 -19.54
N LYS A 528 -10.57 -51.91 -18.66
CA LYS A 528 -9.90 -51.83 -17.35
C LYS A 528 -10.13 -53.06 -16.49
N THR A 529 -11.35 -53.62 -16.48
CA THR A 529 -11.67 -54.82 -15.66
C THR A 529 -11.17 -56.14 -16.24
N LEU A 530 -11.02 -56.23 -17.57
CA LEU A 530 -10.64 -57.46 -18.28
C LEU A 530 -9.15 -57.53 -18.59
N SER A 531 -8.43 -56.42 -18.50
CA SER A 531 -6.96 -56.39 -18.62
C SER A 531 -6.33 -56.99 -17.36
N VAL A 532 -5.67 -58.14 -17.51
CA VAL A 532 -4.90 -58.80 -16.42
C VAL A 532 -3.56 -58.08 -16.16
N ASP A 533 -3.19 -57.08 -16.95
CA ASP A 533 -2.04 -56.23 -16.66
C ASP A 533 -2.45 -55.05 -15.77
N ALA A 534 -2.02 -55.14 -14.51
CA ALA A 534 -2.23 -54.16 -13.46
C ALA A 534 -1.97 -52.72 -13.93
N GLN A 535 -3.02 -51.90 -13.97
CA GLN A 535 -2.86 -50.51 -13.55
C GLN A 535 -2.84 -50.54 -12.03
N GLU A 536 -1.63 -50.60 -11.47
CA GLU A 536 -1.39 -50.16 -10.10
C GLU A 536 -1.94 -48.74 -9.96
N THR A 537 -3.13 -48.61 -9.36
CA THR A 537 -3.51 -47.38 -8.69
C THR A 537 -2.44 -47.10 -7.65
N GLN A 538 -1.55 -46.16 -7.95
CA GLN A 538 -0.58 -45.64 -7.00
C GLN A 538 -1.31 -45.34 -5.69
N PRO A 539 -0.90 -45.92 -4.55
CA PRO A 539 -1.40 -45.47 -3.26
C PRO A 539 -0.96 -44.02 -3.12
N ARG A 540 -1.91 -43.08 -3.19
CA ARG A 540 -1.63 -41.68 -2.89
C ARG A 540 -1.16 -41.62 -1.43
N PRO A 541 0.06 -41.14 -1.15
CA PRO A 541 0.46 -40.86 0.22
C PRO A 541 -0.54 -39.86 0.81
N LEU A 542 -0.87 -39.99 2.09
CA LEU A 542 -1.58 -38.94 2.82
C LEU A 542 -0.60 -37.77 3.00
N VAL A 543 -0.46 -36.95 1.96
CA VAL A 543 0.37 -35.73 1.97
C VAL A 543 -0.34 -34.70 2.84
N ASP A 544 0.41 -33.95 3.66
CA ASP A 544 -0.10 -32.82 4.46
C ASP A 544 -0.32 -31.55 3.59
N GLY A 545 -1.18 -30.62 3.98
CA GLY A 545 -1.46 -29.38 3.23
C GLY A 545 -0.23 -28.51 3.00
N ALA A 546 0.70 -28.44 3.96
CA ALA A 546 1.95 -27.70 3.78
C ALA A 546 2.91 -28.37 2.79
N GLN A 547 2.92 -29.71 2.72
CA GLN A 547 3.80 -30.47 1.82
C GLN A 547 3.38 -30.31 0.35
N LEU A 548 2.09 -30.13 0.07
CA LEU A 548 1.58 -29.92 -1.28
C LEU A 548 2.11 -28.63 -1.93
N ILE A 549 2.26 -27.54 -1.17
CA ILE A 549 2.85 -26.29 -1.67
C ILE A 549 4.31 -26.51 -2.10
N HIS A 550 5.08 -27.22 -1.27
CA HIS A 550 6.46 -27.55 -1.59
C HIS A 550 6.56 -28.40 -2.86
N PHE A 551 5.68 -29.39 -3.04
CA PHE A 551 5.64 -30.20 -4.26
C PHE A 551 5.22 -29.38 -5.49
N ALA A 552 4.31 -28.43 -5.33
CA ALA A 552 3.90 -27.54 -6.42
C ALA A 552 5.06 -26.63 -6.88
N LYS A 553 5.77 -26.02 -5.92
CA LYS A 553 6.97 -25.20 -6.19
C LYS A 553 8.11 -26.03 -6.76
N GLU A 554 8.30 -27.25 -6.29
CA GLU A 554 9.26 -28.22 -6.82
C GLU A 554 8.97 -28.54 -8.30
N ALA A 555 7.70 -28.84 -8.63
CA ALA A 555 7.28 -29.09 -10.00
C ALA A 555 7.46 -27.85 -10.89
N GLN A 556 7.21 -26.64 -10.38
CA GLN A 556 7.53 -25.39 -11.10
C GLN A 556 9.02 -25.25 -11.40
N LEU A 557 9.89 -25.55 -10.44
CA LEU A 557 11.34 -25.48 -10.63
C LEU A 557 11.83 -26.48 -11.69
N ASN A 558 11.21 -27.65 -11.77
CA ASN A 558 11.51 -28.67 -12.79
C ASN A 558 10.90 -28.35 -14.16
N GLY A 559 10.03 -27.34 -14.27
CA GLY A 559 9.30 -27.02 -15.51
C GLY A 559 8.09 -27.93 -15.78
N ASP A 560 7.71 -28.79 -14.83
CA ASP A 560 6.55 -29.68 -14.90
C ASP A 560 5.26 -28.93 -14.51
N TYR A 561 4.91 -27.90 -15.28
CA TYR A 561 3.79 -26.99 -14.97
C TYR A 561 2.43 -27.70 -14.84
N GLN A 562 2.24 -28.83 -15.54
CA GLN A 562 1.00 -29.62 -15.44
C GLN A 562 0.85 -30.30 -14.08
N LEU A 563 1.95 -30.81 -13.53
CA LEU A 563 1.97 -31.43 -12.22
C LEU A 563 1.87 -30.38 -11.12
N ALA A 564 2.54 -29.24 -11.28
CA ALA A 564 2.40 -28.08 -10.39
C ALA A 564 0.94 -27.62 -10.28
N ALA A 565 0.24 -27.50 -11.42
CA ALA A 565 -1.17 -27.12 -11.44
C ALA A 565 -2.05 -28.13 -10.67
N GLN A 566 -1.77 -29.43 -10.76
CA GLN A 566 -2.51 -30.45 -10.01
C GLN A 566 -2.30 -30.30 -8.50
N TYR A 567 -1.07 -30.04 -8.05
CA TYR A 567 -0.80 -29.84 -6.63
C TYR A 567 -1.47 -28.58 -6.07
N TYR A 568 -1.42 -27.46 -6.79
CA TYR A 568 -2.15 -26.25 -6.39
C TYR A 568 -3.67 -26.44 -6.38
N GLN A 569 -4.22 -27.20 -7.33
CA GLN A 569 -5.65 -27.55 -7.31
C GLN A 569 -5.99 -28.42 -6.10
N GLU A 570 -5.19 -29.43 -5.78
CA GLU A 570 -5.39 -30.24 -4.59
C GLU A 570 -5.29 -29.41 -3.30
N GLN A 571 -4.38 -28.42 -3.25
CA GLN A 571 -4.28 -27.46 -2.16
C GLN A 571 -5.60 -26.70 -1.96
N LEU A 572 -6.11 -26.10 -3.03
CA LEU A 572 -7.36 -25.31 -3.01
C LEU A 572 -8.59 -26.15 -2.64
N THR A 573 -8.58 -27.46 -2.92
CA THR A 573 -9.67 -28.36 -2.49
C THR A 573 -9.67 -28.64 -1.00
N ARG A 574 -8.51 -28.58 -0.35
CA ARG A 574 -8.35 -28.87 1.08
C ARG A 574 -8.55 -27.62 1.91
N ASP A 575 -7.93 -26.52 1.50
CA ASP A 575 -8.09 -25.22 2.14
C ASP A 575 -8.46 -24.17 1.10
N ARG A 576 -9.75 -23.86 1.08
CA ARG A 576 -10.33 -22.85 0.20
C ARG A 576 -10.28 -21.45 0.81
N SER A 577 -9.86 -21.30 2.07
CA SER A 577 -10.06 -20.06 2.85
C SER A 577 -8.88 -19.09 2.82
N ASP A 578 -7.69 -19.55 2.43
CA ASP A 578 -6.48 -18.74 2.39
C ASP A 578 -6.27 -18.07 1.00
N PRO A 579 -6.21 -16.73 0.92
CA PRO A 579 -5.91 -15.98 -0.30
C PRO A 579 -4.52 -16.28 -0.89
N ALA A 580 -3.54 -16.66 -0.05
CA ALA A 580 -2.17 -16.94 -0.50
C ALA A 580 -2.12 -18.13 -1.46
N HIS A 581 -2.97 -19.14 -1.26
CA HIS A 581 -3.06 -20.29 -2.17
C HIS A 581 -3.56 -19.90 -3.56
N TRP A 582 -4.52 -18.98 -3.64
CA TRP A 582 -5.00 -18.44 -4.93
C TRP A 582 -3.95 -17.58 -5.61
N PHE A 583 -3.19 -16.79 -4.83
CA PHE A 583 -2.06 -16.02 -5.33
C PHE A 583 -0.98 -16.94 -5.95
N ASP A 584 -0.53 -17.96 -5.22
CA ASP A 584 0.48 -18.91 -5.72
C ASP A 584 0.03 -19.62 -7.01
N TYR A 585 -1.26 -19.98 -7.09
CA TYR A 585 -1.82 -20.57 -8.29
C TYR A 585 -1.90 -19.57 -9.46
N GLY A 586 -2.22 -18.30 -9.18
CA GLY A 586 -2.15 -17.22 -10.16
C GLY A 586 -0.73 -16.98 -10.69
N VAL A 587 0.29 -17.06 -9.82
CA VAL A 587 1.71 -16.94 -10.21
C VAL A 587 2.12 -18.05 -11.18
N LEU A 588 1.65 -19.29 -10.99
CA LEU A 588 1.85 -20.35 -11.99
C LEU A 588 1.29 -19.97 -13.36
N TYR A 589 0.11 -19.37 -13.40
CA TYR A 589 -0.51 -18.94 -14.65
C TYR A 589 0.20 -17.76 -15.30
N MET A 590 0.77 -16.85 -14.50
CA MET A 590 1.68 -15.81 -14.98
C MET A 590 2.92 -16.42 -15.66
N LEU A 591 3.53 -17.45 -15.07
CA LEU A 591 4.69 -18.14 -15.64
C LEU A 591 4.37 -18.91 -16.93
N THR A 592 3.17 -19.50 -17.00
CA THR A 592 2.69 -20.23 -18.19
C THR A 592 2.03 -19.33 -19.24
N THR A 593 2.05 -18.01 -19.04
CA THR A 593 1.48 -16.97 -19.93
C THR A 593 -0.03 -17.03 -20.13
N ASP A 594 -0.76 -17.78 -19.30
CA ASP A 594 -2.22 -17.82 -19.31
C ASP A 594 -2.79 -16.70 -18.43
N TYR A 595 -2.70 -15.47 -18.95
CA TYR A 595 -3.05 -14.25 -18.21
C TYR A 595 -4.52 -14.21 -17.76
N GLN A 596 -5.42 -14.85 -18.50
CA GLN A 596 -6.86 -14.89 -18.16
C GLN A 596 -7.10 -15.67 -16.87
N LYS A 597 -6.50 -16.87 -16.76
CA LYS A 597 -6.62 -17.66 -15.53
C LYS A 597 -5.86 -17.04 -14.37
N ALA A 598 -4.72 -16.40 -14.64
CA ALA A 598 -3.99 -15.66 -13.61
C ALA A 598 -4.85 -14.55 -13.02
N GLU A 599 -5.51 -13.77 -13.89
CA GLU A 599 -6.42 -12.70 -13.50
C GLU A 599 -7.57 -13.22 -12.62
N GLU A 600 -8.23 -14.32 -13.02
CA GLU A 600 -9.27 -14.96 -12.21
C GLU A 600 -8.76 -15.35 -10.81
N CYS A 601 -7.57 -15.94 -10.72
CA CYS A 601 -6.98 -16.37 -9.45
C CYS A 601 -6.68 -15.19 -8.51
N PHE A 602 -6.09 -14.11 -9.02
CA PHE A 602 -5.81 -12.92 -8.21
C PHE A 602 -7.09 -12.21 -7.79
N HIS A 603 -8.09 -12.13 -8.68
CA HIS A 603 -9.42 -11.66 -8.35
C HIS A 603 -10.06 -12.48 -7.22
N TYR A 604 -9.98 -13.81 -7.27
CA TYR A 604 -10.46 -14.64 -6.16
C TYR A 604 -9.73 -14.33 -4.85
N ALA A 605 -8.42 -14.18 -4.86
CA ALA A 605 -7.66 -13.79 -3.66
C ALA A 605 -8.14 -12.44 -3.08
N VAL A 606 -8.32 -11.41 -3.92
CA VAL A 606 -8.83 -10.09 -3.50
C VAL A 606 -10.28 -10.15 -3.02
N SER A 607 -11.11 -11.03 -3.60
CA SER A 607 -12.50 -11.21 -3.18
C SER A 607 -12.63 -11.78 -1.77
N MET A 608 -11.62 -12.55 -1.34
CA MET A 608 -11.55 -13.16 -0.03
C MET A 608 -10.95 -12.21 0.98
N GLU A 609 -9.81 -11.61 0.63
CA GLU A 609 -9.14 -10.60 1.44
C GLU A 609 -8.84 -9.36 0.58
N GLN A 610 -9.65 -8.32 0.80
CA GLN A 610 -9.49 -7.04 0.09
C GLN A 610 -8.18 -6.31 0.44
N THR A 611 -7.51 -6.71 1.52
CA THR A 611 -6.23 -6.19 1.99
C THR A 611 -5.02 -6.99 1.51
N HIS A 612 -5.21 -8.04 0.70
CA HIS A 612 -4.09 -8.87 0.24
C HIS A 612 -3.25 -8.12 -0.83
N LEU A 613 -2.21 -7.43 -0.35
CA LEU A 613 -1.38 -6.52 -1.15
C LEU A 613 -0.77 -7.17 -2.41
N PRO A 614 -0.17 -8.38 -2.36
CA PRO A 614 0.42 -8.99 -3.55
C PRO A 614 -0.61 -9.22 -4.67
N SER A 615 -1.84 -9.62 -4.33
CA SER A 615 -2.88 -9.83 -5.34
C SER A 615 -3.42 -8.53 -5.91
N LEU A 616 -3.56 -7.47 -5.10
CA LEU A 616 -3.94 -6.14 -5.60
C LEU A 616 -2.93 -5.63 -6.64
N LEU A 617 -1.62 -5.76 -6.35
CA LEU A 617 -0.56 -5.36 -7.27
C LEU A 617 -0.60 -6.19 -8.57
N MET A 618 -0.79 -7.50 -8.47
CA MET A 618 -0.89 -8.35 -9.67
C MET A 618 -2.15 -8.06 -10.50
N CYS A 619 -3.30 -7.77 -9.88
CA CYS A 619 -4.49 -7.31 -10.58
C CYS A 619 -4.24 -5.98 -11.31
N GLY A 620 -3.52 -5.03 -10.69
CA GLY A 620 -3.12 -3.77 -11.32
C GLY A 620 -2.25 -3.99 -12.56
N ILE A 621 -1.21 -4.83 -12.44
CA ILE A 621 -0.31 -5.17 -13.55
C ILE A 621 -1.07 -5.87 -14.70
N LEU A 622 -1.92 -6.85 -14.39
CA LEU A 622 -2.70 -7.55 -15.41
C LEU A 622 -3.74 -6.65 -16.09
N ALA A 623 -4.37 -5.74 -15.34
CA ALA A 623 -5.29 -4.75 -15.90
C ALA A 623 -4.56 -3.78 -16.85
N GLU A 624 -3.35 -3.33 -16.50
CA GLU A 624 -2.49 -2.52 -17.36
C GLU A 624 -2.09 -3.28 -18.64
N MET A 625 -1.60 -4.52 -18.50
CA MET A 625 -1.28 -5.39 -19.65
C MET A 625 -2.51 -5.63 -20.54
N GLY A 626 -3.71 -5.67 -19.95
CA GLY A 626 -4.99 -5.79 -20.62
C GLY A 626 -5.54 -4.47 -21.21
N GLY A 627 -4.86 -3.34 -21.01
CA GLY A 627 -5.29 -2.01 -21.47
C GLY A 627 -6.45 -1.38 -20.70
N ARG A 628 -6.80 -1.93 -19.53
CA ARG A 628 -7.89 -1.46 -18.65
C ARG A 628 -7.34 -0.49 -17.61
N PHE A 629 -7.00 0.70 -18.06
CA PHE A 629 -6.28 1.68 -17.24
C PHE A 629 -7.06 2.19 -16.02
N GLU A 630 -8.39 2.35 -16.13
CA GLU A 630 -9.22 2.79 -14.98
C GLU A 630 -9.22 1.74 -13.86
N GLU A 631 -9.28 0.45 -14.22
CA GLU A 631 -9.20 -0.65 -13.26
C GLU A 631 -7.82 -0.73 -12.61
N ALA A 632 -6.76 -0.62 -13.43
CA ALA A 632 -5.38 -0.62 -12.96
C ALA A 632 -5.14 0.50 -11.93
N GLU A 633 -5.60 1.72 -12.21
CA GLU A 633 -5.51 2.86 -11.28
C GLU A 633 -6.19 2.54 -9.94
N THR A 634 -7.38 1.93 -9.96
CA THR A 634 -8.09 1.57 -8.71
C THR A 634 -7.36 0.50 -7.89
N PHE A 635 -6.73 -0.48 -8.56
CA PHE A 635 -5.97 -1.52 -7.87
C PHE A 635 -4.67 -0.98 -7.26
N PHE A 636 -3.94 -0.13 -8.00
CA PHE A 636 -2.73 0.50 -7.48
C PHE A 636 -3.06 1.51 -6.36
N GLU A 637 -4.09 2.34 -6.52
CA GLU A 637 -4.58 3.23 -5.47
C GLU A 637 -4.96 2.43 -4.21
N GLY A 638 -5.72 1.33 -4.38
CA GLY A 638 -6.06 0.40 -3.29
C GLY A 638 -4.83 -0.18 -2.59
N ALA A 639 -3.83 -0.63 -3.34
CA ALA A 639 -2.58 -1.15 -2.80
C ALA A 639 -1.83 -0.11 -1.94
N THR A 640 -1.74 1.14 -2.41
CA THR A 640 -1.11 2.24 -1.64
C THR A 640 -1.93 2.66 -0.41
N CYS A 641 -3.24 2.41 -0.40
CA CYS A 641 -4.08 2.64 0.77
C CYS A 641 -3.97 1.54 1.84
N VAL A 642 -3.76 0.28 1.42
CA VAL A 642 -3.58 -0.86 2.35
C VAL A 642 -2.26 -0.74 3.10
N ASP A 643 -1.16 -0.48 2.38
CA ASP A 643 0.15 -0.28 2.98
C ASP A 643 0.82 0.97 2.39
N PRO A 644 0.60 2.15 3.02
CA PRO A 644 1.21 3.41 2.59
C PRO A 644 2.74 3.43 2.66
N ALA A 645 3.35 2.55 3.47
CA ALA A 645 4.80 2.47 3.63
C ALA A 645 5.46 1.59 2.54
N ASN A 646 4.68 0.90 1.72
CA ASN A 646 5.20 -0.02 0.74
C ASN A 646 5.82 0.69 -0.46
N VAL A 647 7.15 0.66 -0.55
CA VAL A 647 7.92 1.27 -1.65
C VAL A 647 7.59 0.62 -2.99
N VAL A 648 7.34 -0.69 -3.03
CA VAL A 648 7.05 -1.43 -4.27
C VAL A 648 5.69 -1.00 -4.85
N ALA A 649 4.67 -0.84 -4.00
CA ALA A 649 3.35 -0.38 -4.44
C ALA A 649 3.40 1.01 -5.08
N TRP A 650 4.09 1.97 -4.43
CA TRP A 650 4.29 3.31 -4.99
C TRP A 650 5.12 3.31 -6.28
N THR A 651 6.16 2.49 -6.35
CA THR A 651 7.00 2.37 -7.55
C THR A 651 6.21 1.82 -8.73
N LEU A 652 5.42 0.76 -8.54
CA LEU A 652 4.56 0.19 -9.58
C LEU A 652 3.50 1.20 -10.02
N PHE A 653 2.94 1.99 -9.10
CA PHE A 653 1.98 3.04 -9.44
C PHE A 653 2.62 4.18 -10.25
N GLY A 654 3.87 4.54 -9.95
CA GLY A 654 4.66 5.51 -10.72
C GLY A 654 4.95 5.03 -12.14
N LEU A 655 5.34 3.75 -12.29
CA LEU A 655 5.56 3.13 -13.60
C LEU A 655 4.27 3.07 -14.44
N PHE A 656 3.13 2.79 -13.81
CA PHE A 656 1.82 2.85 -14.45
C PHE A 656 1.53 4.26 -15.01
N TYR A 657 1.74 5.32 -14.23
CA TYR A 657 1.54 6.69 -14.72
C TYR A 657 2.56 7.13 -15.77
N GLU A 658 3.80 6.62 -15.68
CA GLU A 658 4.83 6.84 -16.70
C GLU A 658 4.40 6.23 -18.04
N GLY A 659 3.82 5.03 -18.02
CA GLY A 659 3.21 4.40 -19.20
C GLY A 659 2.06 5.20 -19.80
N GLN A 660 1.36 5.99 -18.97
CA GLN A 660 0.24 6.85 -19.37
C GLN A 660 0.65 8.30 -19.72
N GLU A 661 1.95 8.61 -19.70
CA GLU A 661 2.52 9.95 -19.91
C GLU A 661 1.99 11.02 -18.92
N ASN A 662 1.53 10.64 -17.73
CA ASN A 662 1.05 11.59 -16.71
C ASN A 662 2.17 12.05 -15.76
N SER A 663 2.92 13.06 -16.18
CA SER A 663 4.08 13.59 -15.45
C SER A 663 3.82 13.94 -13.98
N ILE A 664 2.63 14.47 -13.62
CA ILE A 664 2.36 14.93 -12.25
C ILE A 664 2.17 13.74 -11.31
N GLN A 665 1.38 12.75 -11.73
CA GLN A 665 1.12 11.57 -10.90
C GLN A 665 2.32 10.62 -10.84
N THR A 666 3.14 10.58 -11.91
CA THR A 666 4.43 9.89 -11.90
C THR A 666 5.37 10.49 -10.86
N GLU A 667 5.54 11.82 -10.85
CA GLU A 667 6.39 12.52 -9.89
C GLU A 667 5.90 12.31 -8.45
N MET A 668 4.59 12.40 -8.21
CA MET A 668 3.98 12.08 -6.93
C MET A 668 4.37 10.69 -6.43
N ALA A 669 4.13 9.65 -7.24
CA ALA A 669 4.31 8.27 -6.82
C ALA A 669 5.78 7.94 -6.53
N PHE A 670 6.70 8.44 -7.35
CA PHE A 670 8.14 8.26 -7.11
C PHE A 670 8.64 9.09 -5.92
N LEU A 671 8.09 10.29 -5.69
CA LEU A 671 8.42 11.10 -4.52
C LEU A 671 7.98 10.39 -3.24
N GLU A 672 6.76 9.86 -3.19
CA GLU A 672 6.26 9.10 -2.05
C GLU A 672 7.07 7.82 -1.83
N ALA A 673 7.38 7.06 -2.88
CA ALA A 673 8.27 5.90 -2.80
C ALA A 673 9.63 6.28 -2.18
N THR A 674 10.19 7.42 -2.59
CA THR A 674 11.46 7.93 -2.08
C THR A 674 11.36 8.36 -0.61
N LYS A 675 10.26 9.02 -0.19
CA LYS A 675 10.00 9.37 1.21
C LYS A 675 9.94 8.11 2.08
N GLN A 676 9.14 7.12 1.70
CA GLN A 676 9.03 5.86 2.44
C GLN A 676 10.37 5.12 2.52
N GLN A 677 11.13 5.08 1.42
CA GLN A 677 12.46 4.48 1.38
C GLN A 677 13.44 5.17 2.35
N ARG A 678 13.39 6.50 2.45
CA ARG A 678 14.25 7.27 3.36
C ARG A 678 13.88 7.02 4.82
N VAL A 679 12.59 6.97 5.14
CA VAL A 679 12.13 6.60 6.48
C VAL A 679 12.58 5.19 6.84
N ALA A 680 12.46 4.24 5.92
CA ALA A 680 12.94 2.88 6.12
C ALA A 680 14.45 2.86 6.44
N LEU A 681 15.28 3.59 5.68
CA LEU A 681 16.72 3.75 5.90
C LEU A 681 17.11 4.41 7.23
N VAL A 682 16.18 5.14 7.87
CA VAL A 682 16.42 5.78 9.18
C VAL A 682 16.01 4.88 10.33
N VAL A 683 14.87 4.19 10.19
CA VAL A 683 14.41 3.18 11.17
C VAL A 683 15.35 1.99 11.17
N THR A 684 15.85 1.59 10.00
CA THR A 684 16.91 0.59 9.84
C THR A 684 18.16 1.27 9.29
N PRO A 685 19.12 1.67 10.14
CA PRO A 685 20.32 2.37 9.68
C PRO A 685 21.06 1.53 8.63
N PRO A 686 21.74 2.16 7.65
CA PRO A 686 22.42 1.45 6.58
C PRO A 686 23.63 0.69 7.15
N CYS A 687 23.39 -0.53 7.60
CA CYS A 687 24.40 -1.58 7.50
C CYS A 687 24.67 -1.76 6.01
N ARG A 688 25.85 -1.33 5.56
CA ARG A 688 26.41 -1.49 4.21
C ARG A 688 25.75 -2.64 3.43
N VAL A 689 24.75 -2.36 2.58
CA VAL A 689 24.07 -3.33 1.68
C VAL A 689 24.22 -4.79 2.15
N GLU A 690 23.82 -5.02 3.39
CA GLU A 690 23.63 -6.35 3.95
C GLU A 690 22.16 -6.32 4.31
N THR A 691 21.33 -6.57 3.29
CA THR A 691 19.88 -6.66 3.45
C THR A 691 19.62 -7.61 4.61
N SER A 692 19.08 -7.12 5.73
CA SER A 692 18.86 -7.93 6.94
C SER A 692 17.66 -8.87 6.81
N ASP A 693 17.05 -8.91 5.64
CA ASP A 693 15.92 -9.74 5.31
C ASP A 693 16.40 -10.99 4.53
N PRO A 694 16.21 -12.19 5.10
CA PRO A 694 16.50 -13.46 4.42
C PRO A 694 15.79 -13.58 3.07
N ASP A 695 14.57 -13.02 2.92
CA ASP A 695 13.76 -13.17 1.71
C ASP A 695 14.37 -12.43 0.52
N VAL A 696 15.01 -11.29 0.77
CA VAL A 696 15.69 -10.50 -0.27
C VAL A 696 16.94 -11.23 -0.77
N TRP A 697 17.72 -11.83 0.13
CA TRP A 697 18.87 -12.66 -0.26
C TRP A 697 18.46 -13.92 -1.01
N ALA A 698 17.35 -14.55 -0.60
CA ALA A 698 16.77 -15.69 -1.31
C ALA A 698 16.42 -15.29 -2.75
N LEU A 699 15.75 -14.15 -2.93
CA LEU A 699 15.37 -13.62 -4.24
C LEU A 699 16.60 -13.31 -5.11
N PHE A 700 17.62 -12.64 -4.58
CA PHE A 700 18.86 -12.41 -5.33
C PHE A 700 19.52 -13.72 -5.74
N GLY A 701 19.58 -14.70 -4.85
CA GLY A 701 20.05 -16.04 -5.18
C GLY A 701 19.25 -16.67 -6.32
N HIS A 702 17.91 -16.55 -6.29
CA HIS A 702 17.03 -17.04 -7.36
C HIS A 702 17.30 -16.37 -8.70
N ILE A 703 17.50 -15.06 -8.72
CA ILE A 703 17.84 -14.30 -9.92
C ILE A 703 19.20 -14.74 -10.47
N HIS A 704 20.24 -14.78 -9.64
CA HIS A 704 21.58 -15.21 -10.06
C HIS A 704 21.60 -16.66 -10.56
N HIS A 705 20.80 -17.54 -9.96
CA HIS A 705 20.65 -18.91 -10.43
C HIS A 705 19.99 -18.98 -11.81
N LEU A 706 18.95 -18.18 -12.06
CA LEU A 706 18.28 -18.10 -13.36
C LEU A 706 19.15 -17.45 -14.45
N THR A 707 20.03 -16.52 -14.09
CA THR A 707 21.00 -15.92 -15.02
C THR A 707 22.23 -16.80 -15.27
N GLY A 708 22.37 -17.93 -14.56
CA GLY A 708 23.48 -18.87 -14.69
C GLY A 708 24.74 -18.48 -13.92
N GLU A 709 24.69 -17.45 -13.07
CA GLU A 709 25.79 -17.02 -12.20
C GLU A 709 25.82 -17.84 -10.90
N PHE A 710 26.13 -19.13 -10.99
CA PHE A 710 26.01 -20.08 -9.86
C PHE A 710 26.84 -19.72 -8.62
N GLY A 711 28.06 -19.17 -8.79
CA GLY A 711 28.90 -18.77 -7.65
C GLY A 711 28.30 -17.62 -6.82
N LYS A 712 27.72 -16.60 -7.47
CA LYS A 712 27.02 -15.52 -6.74
C LYS A 712 25.71 -16.01 -6.13
N ALA A 713 25.02 -16.91 -6.82
CA ALA A 713 23.81 -17.53 -6.29
C ALA A 713 24.09 -18.31 -5.00
N GLN A 714 25.19 -19.05 -4.95
CA GLN A 714 25.65 -19.76 -3.77
C GLN A 714 25.90 -18.81 -2.59
N GLU A 715 26.66 -17.72 -2.79
CA GLU A 715 26.92 -16.73 -1.74
C GLU A 715 25.62 -16.14 -1.18
N CYS A 716 24.64 -15.83 -2.05
CA CYS A 716 23.35 -15.31 -1.63
C CYS A 716 22.53 -16.32 -0.83
N TYR A 717 22.52 -17.60 -1.25
CA TYR A 717 21.81 -18.66 -0.55
C TYR A 717 22.46 -19.04 0.79
N GLU A 718 23.80 -19.07 0.87
CA GLU A 718 24.51 -19.29 2.14
C GLU A 718 24.16 -18.17 3.13
N ARG A 719 24.20 -16.91 2.69
CA ARG A 719 23.79 -15.76 3.51
C ARG A 719 22.34 -15.85 3.97
N THR A 720 21.43 -16.30 3.10
CA THR A 720 20.02 -16.51 3.45
C THR A 720 19.87 -17.47 4.64
N LEU A 721 20.68 -18.53 4.68
CA LEU A 721 20.62 -19.58 5.70
C LEU A 721 21.45 -19.28 6.96
N ASP A 722 22.24 -18.20 6.95
CA ASP A 722 23.04 -17.75 8.10
C ASP A 722 22.22 -16.84 9.06
N PHE A 723 21.05 -16.37 8.64
CA PHE A 723 20.16 -15.55 9.46
C PHE A 723 19.47 -16.35 10.59
N VAL A 724 19.14 -15.67 11.69
CA VAL A 724 18.48 -16.26 12.88
C VAL A 724 17.00 -16.56 12.64
N THR A 725 16.35 -15.75 11.80
CA THR A 725 14.99 -15.95 11.33
C THR A 725 15.04 -16.60 9.95
N ASP A 726 14.34 -17.71 9.77
CA ASP A 726 14.23 -18.37 8.47
C ASP A 726 13.47 -17.49 7.48
N ALA A 727 13.84 -17.56 6.19
CA ALA A 727 13.08 -16.99 5.08
C ALA A 727 11.65 -17.56 5.02
N THR A 728 10.69 -16.80 4.49
CA THR A 728 9.31 -17.26 4.31
C THR A 728 9.22 -18.48 3.41
N ASP A 729 10.12 -18.63 2.44
CA ASP A 729 10.19 -19.81 1.55
C ASP A 729 11.62 -20.38 1.44
N THR A 730 12.07 -21.06 2.49
CA THR A 730 13.40 -21.70 2.53
C THR A 730 13.54 -22.94 1.64
N HIS A 731 12.43 -23.58 1.24
CA HIS A 731 12.47 -24.87 0.53
C HIS A 731 13.15 -24.79 -0.85
N PRO A 732 12.79 -23.84 -1.75
CA PRO A 732 13.49 -23.63 -3.02
C PRO A 732 14.98 -23.27 -2.84
N VAL A 733 15.33 -22.54 -1.78
CA VAL A 733 16.71 -22.16 -1.45
C VAL A 733 17.54 -23.40 -1.17
N TYR A 734 17.06 -24.30 -0.31
CA TYR A 734 17.73 -25.56 -0.01
C TYR A 734 17.93 -26.44 -1.24
N LEU A 735 16.89 -26.58 -2.09
CA LEU A 735 16.97 -27.39 -3.31
C LEU A 735 18.03 -26.87 -4.29
N ARG A 736 18.03 -25.55 -4.54
CA ARG A 736 18.97 -24.92 -5.48
C ARG A 736 20.39 -24.88 -4.94
N LEU A 737 20.58 -24.54 -3.67
CA LEU A 737 21.90 -24.54 -3.03
C LEU A 737 22.50 -25.96 -2.98
N GLY A 738 21.70 -26.96 -2.59
CA GLY A 738 22.11 -28.36 -2.62
C GLY A 738 22.50 -28.83 -4.02
N SER A 739 21.77 -28.39 -5.06
CA SER A 739 22.07 -28.70 -6.45
C SER A 739 23.39 -28.08 -6.90
N ILE A 740 23.66 -26.81 -6.52
CA ILE A 740 24.93 -26.14 -6.80
C ILE A 740 26.10 -26.93 -6.17
N TYR A 741 26.01 -27.32 -4.90
CA TYR A 741 27.04 -28.13 -4.24
C TYR A 741 27.26 -29.50 -4.92
N LEU A 742 26.19 -30.16 -5.39
CA LEU A 742 26.31 -31.42 -6.14
C LEU A 742 27.05 -31.22 -7.48
N GLN A 743 26.82 -30.10 -8.16
CA GLN A 743 27.50 -29.77 -9.43
C GLN A 743 28.98 -29.43 -9.22
N GLU A 744 29.31 -28.74 -8.13
CA GLU A 744 30.69 -28.37 -7.77
C GLU A 744 31.50 -29.54 -7.18
N GLY A 745 30.82 -30.63 -6.79
CA GLY A 745 31.45 -31.81 -6.21
C GLY A 745 31.65 -31.73 -4.68
N GLU A 746 31.09 -30.72 -4.02
CA GLU A 746 31.14 -30.56 -2.56
C GLU A 746 30.07 -31.44 -1.87
N PHE A 747 30.18 -32.76 -2.06
CA PHE A 747 29.13 -33.72 -1.65
C PHE A 747 28.82 -33.72 -0.15
N GLN A 748 29.80 -33.43 0.72
CA GLN A 748 29.57 -33.32 2.17
C GLN A 748 28.67 -32.12 2.54
N ARG A 749 28.87 -30.96 1.88
CA ARG A 749 28.00 -29.79 2.10
C ARG A 749 26.64 -29.98 1.46
N ALA A 750 26.57 -30.62 0.28
CA ALA A 750 25.30 -31.02 -0.31
C ALA A 750 24.50 -31.90 0.66
N LYS A 751 25.14 -32.93 1.26
CA LYS A 751 24.52 -33.80 2.25
C LYS A 751 23.97 -33.02 3.44
N THR A 752 24.75 -32.12 4.04
CA THR A 752 24.29 -31.36 5.21
C THR A 752 23.14 -30.41 4.88
N THR A 753 23.19 -29.74 3.73
CA THR A 753 22.11 -28.85 3.25
C THR A 753 20.82 -29.61 2.97
N TYR A 754 20.88 -30.73 2.22
CA TYR A 754 19.70 -31.55 1.96
C TYR A 754 19.13 -32.21 3.23
N LEU A 755 19.98 -32.56 4.19
CA LEU A 755 19.52 -33.13 5.47
C LEU A 755 18.81 -32.08 6.33
N ARG A 756 19.22 -30.81 6.30
CA ARG A 756 18.45 -29.69 6.87
C ARG A 756 17.12 -29.52 6.14
N ALA A 757 17.12 -29.58 4.81
CA ALA A 757 15.92 -29.51 3.99
C ALA A 757 14.92 -30.63 4.34
N CYS A 758 15.38 -31.88 4.45
CA CYS A 758 14.52 -33.01 4.81
C CYS A 758 13.92 -32.91 6.23
N LYS A 759 14.61 -32.21 7.15
CA LYS A 759 14.09 -31.93 8.51
C LYS A 759 13.04 -30.82 8.52
N SER A 760 13.22 -29.81 7.68
CA SER A 760 12.33 -28.65 7.59
C SER A 760 11.11 -28.93 6.70
N SER A 761 11.34 -29.37 5.46
CA SER A 761 10.35 -29.58 4.41
C SER A 761 10.71 -30.82 3.57
N PRO A 762 10.34 -32.04 4.02
CA PRO A 762 10.64 -33.28 3.31
C PRO A 762 9.89 -33.36 1.98
N SER A 763 10.64 -33.64 0.91
CA SER A 763 10.13 -33.80 -0.45
C SER A 763 10.89 -34.87 -1.23
N CYS A 764 10.32 -35.30 -2.36
CA CYS A 764 10.99 -36.27 -3.23
C CYS A 764 12.37 -35.75 -3.67
N LEU A 765 12.47 -34.48 -4.11
CA LEU A 765 13.76 -33.94 -4.54
C LEU A 765 14.74 -33.70 -3.40
N THR A 766 14.29 -33.32 -2.20
CA THR A 766 15.22 -33.17 -1.06
C THR A 766 15.84 -34.52 -0.68
N TRP A 767 15.03 -35.58 -0.64
CA TRP A 767 15.50 -36.93 -0.35
C TRP A 767 16.33 -37.52 -1.50
N LEU A 768 15.96 -37.25 -2.75
CA LEU A 768 16.77 -37.59 -3.91
C LEU A 768 18.13 -36.90 -3.87
N GLY A 769 18.17 -35.58 -3.61
CA GLY A 769 19.40 -34.82 -3.48
C GLY A 769 20.31 -35.35 -2.38
N LEU A 770 19.74 -35.72 -1.23
CA LEU A 770 20.46 -36.39 -0.14
C LEU A 770 21.01 -37.76 -0.58
N GLY A 771 20.19 -38.59 -1.23
CA GLY A 771 20.58 -39.90 -1.74
C GLY A 771 21.71 -39.82 -2.76
N ILE A 772 21.67 -38.84 -3.67
CA ILE A 772 22.74 -38.57 -4.63
C ILE A 772 24.02 -38.17 -3.90
N ALA A 773 23.95 -37.26 -2.92
CA ALA A 773 25.11 -36.84 -2.14
C ALA A 773 25.76 -38.04 -1.42
N CYS A 774 24.97 -38.86 -0.71
CA CYS A 774 25.46 -40.05 -0.01
C CYS A 774 26.06 -41.10 -0.98
N TYR A 775 25.42 -41.32 -2.13
CA TYR A 775 25.95 -42.23 -3.16
C TYR A 775 27.31 -41.76 -3.69
N ARG A 776 27.46 -40.46 -3.96
CA ARG A 776 28.73 -39.86 -4.41
C ARG A 776 29.83 -39.91 -3.34
N LEU A 777 29.45 -39.92 -2.05
CA LEU A 777 30.36 -40.12 -0.93
C LEU A 777 30.74 -41.60 -0.69
N GLY A 778 30.06 -42.54 -1.36
CA GLY A 778 30.26 -43.98 -1.16
C GLY A 778 29.51 -44.56 0.04
N GLU A 779 28.65 -43.77 0.69
CA GLU A 779 27.83 -44.16 1.84
C GLU A 779 26.55 -44.86 1.34
N LEU A 780 26.72 -46.07 0.80
CA LEU A 780 25.66 -46.78 0.06
C LEU A 780 24.41 -47.08 0.89
N THR A 781 24.55 -47.33 2.19
CA THR A 781 23.40 -47.62 3.07
C THR A 781 22.53 -46.39 3.29
N GLU A 782 23.16 -45.24 3.59
CA GLU A 782 22.42 -43.98 3.77
C GLU A 782 21.84 -43.47 2.45
N ALA A 783 22.51 -43.76 1.33
CA ALA A 783 21.98 -43.48 0.00
C ALA A 783 20.71 -44.30 -0.29
N GLU A 784 20.72 -45.58 0.05
CA GLU A 784 19.57 -46.47 -0.08
C GLU A 784 18.39 -45.98 0.77
N ASP A 785 18.62 -45.67 2.05
CA ASP A 785 17.59 -45.17 2.96
C ASP A 785 16.97 -43.86 2.42
N ALA A 786 17.81 -42.89 2.02
CA ALA A 786 17.31 -41.62 1.47
C ALA A 786 16.53 -41.80 0.16
N LEU A 787 16.98 -42.67 -0.74
CA LEU A 787 16.30 -42.92 -2.02
C LEU A 787 14.99 -43.70 -1.84
N THR A 788 14.89 -44.58 -0.83
CA THR A 788 13.64 -45.27 -0.53
C THR A 788 12.60 -44.30 0.05
N GLU A 789 12.99 -43.37 0.91
CA GLU A 789 12.12 -42.27 1.36
C GLU A 789 11.67 -41.38 0.19
N ALA A 790 12.58 -41.06 -0.75
CA ALA A 790 12.21 -40.33 -1.97
C ALA A 790 11.17 -41.08 -2.81
N ASN A 791 11.30 -42.41 -2.91
CA ASN A 791 10.39 -43.29 -3.64
C ASN A 791 9.02 -43.43 -2.96
N ILE A 792 8.97 -43.40 -1.62
CA ILE A 792 7.71 -43.40 -0.85
C ILE A 792 6.91 -42.13 -1.16
N LEU A 793 7.58 -40.98 -1.28
CA LEU A 793 6.92 -39.70 -1.57
C LEU A 793 6.48 -39.58 -3.04
N ASN A 794 7.32 -40.00 -3.98
CA ASN A 794 6.97 -40.00 -5.40
C ASN A 794 7.61 -41.19 -6.12
N ASN A 795 6.82 -42.25 -6.31
CA ASN A 795 7.23 -43.45 -7.03
C ASN A 795 7.29 -43.27 -8.56
N GLY A 796 6.82 -42.13 -9.07
CA GLY A 796 6.88 -41.77 -10.49
C GLY A 796 8.17 -41.07 -10.90
N ASN A 797 9.06 -40.72 -9.96
CA ASN A 797 10.30 -40.06 -10.29
C ASN A 797 11.33 -41.05 -10.89
N ALA A 798 11.56 -40.93 -12.20
CA ALA A 798 12.47 -41.81 -12.94
C ALA A 798 13.93 -41.74 -12.44
N GLU A 799 14.35 -40.58 -11.91
CA GLU A 799 15.72 -40.38 -11.42
C GLU A 799 15.98 -41.14 -10.11
N VAL A 800 14.98 -41.19 -9.21
CA VAL A 800 15.05 -42.00 -7.98
C VAL A 800 15.28 -43.47 -8.32
N TRP A 801 14.52 -44.02 -9.27
CA TRP A 801 14.72 -45.39 -9.76
C TRP A 801 16.08 -45.60 -10.42
N GLY A 802 16.59 -44.59 -11.13
CA GLY A 802 17.94 -44.59 -11.69
C GLY A 802 19.01 -44.73 -10.62
N TYR A 803 18.97 -43.91 -9.57
CA TYR A 803 19.94 -43.98 -8.47
C TYR A 803 19.77 -45.22 -7.59
N LEU A 804 18.55 -45.71 -7.36
CA LEU A 804 18.33 -47.01 -6.70
C LEU A 804 18.99 -48.15 -7.47
N SER A 805 18.92 -48.11 -8.82
CA SER A 805 19.59 -49.10 -9.65
C SER A 805 21.12 -49.05 -9.49
N LEU A 806 21.71 -47.85 -9.41
CA LEU A 806 23.15 -47.65 -9.17
C LEU A 806 23.59 -48.20 -7.81
N VAL A 807 22.85 -47.88 -6.74
CA VAL A 807 23.13 -48.39 -5.39
C VAL A 807 23.03 -49.92 -5.34
N CYS A 808 22.02 -50.51 -5.98
CA CYS A 808 21.87 -51.97 -6.06
C CYS A 808 22.99 -52.65 -6.87
N LEU A 809 23.47 -52.03 -7.95
CA LEU A 809 24.63 -52.55 -8.71
C LEU A 809 25.89 -52.55 -7.87
N GLN A 810 26.12 -51.50 -7.09
CA GLN A 810 27.33 -51.31 -6.29
C GLN A 810 27.35 -52.18 -5.02
N THR A 811 26.18 -52.50 -4.47
CA THR A 811 26.01 -53.47 -3.36
C THR A 811 25.94 -54.93 -3.83
N GLY A 812 25.86 -55.17 -5.14
CA GLY A 812 25.83 -56.51 -5.74
C GLY A 812 24.45 -57.17 -5.80
N ARG A 813 23.37 -56.43 -5.50
CA ARG A 813 21.97 -56.91 -5.57
C ARG A 813 21.42 -56.81 -7.01
N ARG A 814 21.82 -57.78 -7.83
CA ARG A 814 21.63 -57.74 -9.30
C ARG A 814 20.17 -57.74 -9.77
N LEU A 815 19.30 -58.52 -9.13
CA LEU A 815 17.89 -58.62 -9.54
C LEU A 815 17.12 -57.32 -9.29
N GLU A 816 17.34 -56.72 -8.12
CA GLU A 816 16.74 -55.43 -7.72
C GLU A 816 17.24 -54.29 -8.62
N ALA A 817 18.52 -54.32 -8.99
CA ALA A 817 19.10 -53.35 -9.93
C ALA A 817 18.41 -53.40 -11.30
N GLU A 818 18.16 -54.60 -11.85
CA GLU A 818 17.51 -54.75 -13.16
C GLU A 818 16.05 -54.29 -13.13
N GLN A 819 15.32 -54.62 -12.06
CA GLN A 819 13.95 -54.15 -11.85
C GLN A 819 13.91 -52.63 -11.77
N SER A 820 14.75 -52.03 -10.93
CA SER A 820 14.83 -50.57 -10.76
C SER A 820 15.19 -49.87 -12.06
N TYR A 821 16.14 -50.41 -12.83
CA TYR A 821 16.52 -49.88 -14.14
C TYR A 821 15.38 -49.98 -15.17
N LYS A 822 14.65 -51.10 -15.22
CA LYS A 822 13.46 -51.25 -16.07
C LYS A 822 12.38 -50.22 -15.72
N TYR A 823 12.15 -49.97 -14.43
CA TYR A 823 11.23 -48.93 -13.98
C TYR A 823 11.71 -47.52 -14.35
N ALA A 824 12.99 -47.21 -14.17
CA ALA A 824 13.57 -45.93 -14.58
C ALA A 824 13.39 -45.66 -16.08
N LEU A 825 13.57 -46.69 -16.93
CA LEU A 825 13.31 -46.58 -18.36
C LEU A 825 11.83 -46.47 -18.70
N LYS A 826 10.96 -47.22 -18.01
CA LYS A 826 9.50 -47.13 -18.17
C LYS A 826 8.98 -45.73 -17.85
N LEU A 827 9.58 -45.07 -16.86
CA LEU A 827 9.25 -43.70 -16.44
C LEU A 827 10.01 -42.62 -17.24
N ASN A 828 10.68 -42.99 -18.34
CA ASN A 828 11.42 -42.08 -19.23
C ASN A 828 12.54 -41.27 -18.54
N LEU A 829 13.48 -41.95 -17.87
CA LEU A 829 14.69 -41.29 -17.35
C LEU A 829 15.45 -40.53 -18.45
N GLN A 830 15.45 -39.20 -18.39
CA GLN A 830 16.09 -38.34 -19.40
C GLN A 830 17.58 -38.04 -19.15
N LYS A 831 18.07 -38.19 -17.91
CA LYS A 831 19.46 -37.85 -17.56
C LYS A 831 20.46 -38.85 -18.15
N GLU A 832 21.05 -38.49 -19.30
CA GLU A 832 22.03 -39.30 -20.01
C GLU A 832 23.28 -39.63 -19.18
N ALA A 833 23.68 -38.75 -18.25
CA ALA A 833 24.81 -38.98 -17.36
C ALA A 833 24.57 -40.21 -16.46
N VAL A 834 23.39 -40.30 -15.85
CA VAL A 834 22.99 -41.41 -14.98
C VAL A 834 22.86 -42.69 -15.80
N LEU A 835 22.25 -42.63 -16.99
CA LEU A 835 22.16 -43.78 -17.90
C LEU A 835 23.52 -44.32 -18.34
N ARG A 836 24.49 -43.44 -18.63
CA ARG A 836 25.87 -43.86 -18.96
C ARG A 836 26.57 -44.49 -17.78
N GLU A 837 26.39 -43.94 -16.58
CA GLU A 837 26.95 -44.48 -15.35
C GLU A 837 26.40 -45.88 -15.03
N ILE A 838 25.08 -46.07 -15.16
CA ILE A 838 24.42 -47.37 -14.99
C ILE A 838 25.02 -48.40 -15.95
N LYS A 839 25.14 -48.05 -17.25
CA LYS A 839 25.72 -48.96 -18.27
C LYS A 839 27.17 -49.31 -17.95
N ALA A 840 27.99 -48.34 -17.55
CA ALA A 840 29.39 -48.59 -17.21
C ALA A 840 29.52 -49.54 -16.00
N LEU A 841 28.67 -49.38 -14.99
CA LEU A 841 28.61 -50.29 -13.82
C LEU A 841 28.09 -51.68 -14.19
N GLN A 842 27.08 -51.78 -15.06
CA GLN A 842 26.59 -53.04 -15.60
C GLN A 842 27.68 -53.82 -16.34
N ASP A 843 28.46 -53.14 -17.19
CA ASP A 843 29.59 -53.72 -17.93
C ASP A 843 30.69 -54.20 -16.97
N HIS A 844 30.98 -53.43 -15.92
CA HIS A 844 31.99 -53.79 -14.93
C HIS A 844 31.60 -54.99 -14.06
N VAL A 845 30.34 -55.06 -13.63
CA VAL A 845 29.79 -56.15 -12.81
C VAL A 845 29.49 -57.41 -13.66
N GLY A 846 29.48 -57.27 -14.99
CA GLY A 846 29.37 -58.36 -15.95
C GLY A 846 27.93 -58.83 -16.20
N PHE A 847 26.96 -57.91 -16.14
CA PHE A 847 25.54 -58.24 -16.37
C PHE A 847 24.76 -57.03 -16.87
N GLY A 848 23.99 -57.18 -17.95
CA GLY A 848 23.19 -56.09 -18.53
C GLY A 848 23.03 -56.05 -20.04
N ASN A 849 23.18 -57.18 -20.76
CA ASN A 849 22.81 -57.22 -22.18
C ASN A 849 21.31 -57.61 -22.29
N PRO A 850 20.41 -56.70 -22.68
CA PRO A 850 18.96 -56.88 -22.59
C PRO A 850 18.37 -57.74 -23.73
N CYS A 851 19.14 -58.60 -24.38
CA CYS A 851 18.69 -59.38 -25.54
C CYS A 851 18.05 -60.74 -25.19
N PHE A 852 17.39 -60.89 -24.05
CA PHE A 852 16.55 -62.08 -23.79
C PHE A 852 15.19 -61.71 -23.21
#